data_AF-G0QZB4-F1
#
_entry.id   AF-G0QZB4-F1
#
_cell.length_a   1.000
_cell.length_b   1.000
_cell.length_c   1.000
_cell.angle_alpha   90.00
_cell.angle_beta   90.00
_cell.angle_gamma   90.00
#
_symmetry.space_group_name_H-M   'P 1'
#
loop_
_entity.id
_entity.type
_entity.pdbx_description
1 polymer ?
#
loop_
_entity_poly.entity_id
_entity_poly.type
_entity_poly.pdbx_seq_one_letter_code
_entity_poly.pdbx_strand_id
1 'polypeptide(L)'
;MELYSITLYLIIIIISSFVGYQIVLKAIVNDYEIKNQTAEIIYCLIFAFSCNSFMLLIFEVLKIGNDQDRLIFWKLTIQALVYSCIILIPFILIYKIVRKLWNNTLIQFLNIGILYIYFILKLFEVQKYMKVNQLEELLQLGKQIELITMVGTYMIAILSGIGCVECPYYYFNFIYSNSILLQFLIYQLNFDQQKILNNLRFVMKKIQNIQIIKIYIQKYLIKNLIICKKQINKNIYINKYIHIYIIQIYIYKQILDLLIYICIFIQFILDYQELQIEIQRHEYSQTFKGKFFKFLSFIMGIYCIYRIIISIYNYTIGRQKSIDPINRILQNILPLVGIIIKDDDYDTAINYLSFTFLGFLMITSVRTFCINLVNFTGIFIGHLHSRSVDTDIIVYFLAEIVGVYFISTLVLIQYSVAEQYFKQLKYQQNGQSQQQELSSNLVNIKYLWKLDINQSIGYGIPESYQISDKIASFDMDYTLIKTKSGKKFPQNEHDWILWDQKVKTKLTQLYKDGYLVVIFSNQGGVGKGHTTDKQITIKITNIANTIGIPIIAFYARKEDANKKPNKGMWEFFLDQVLKGNTVNLSESFYCGDAAGRKGPPKDFSDSDLKFALNINLAFFTPEQYFLEIKQQISQEFFDPKKLPTTGDLFKEKNVVLKSDKQEMIILIGSAGSGKSTFVYNHLQDYQRINRDELKTMPKCLQVAENAIKNKKNIVIDNTNPTSEARKDFVSLAKKYNIHLRAFVLSVDKDLAMHLDNQRETNKERKHFSKRVGRIPIHTFFKNFQEPTKNEGFDEIAHINFIAGPFLNDKDKQNFFSFGK
;
A
#
# COMPACT_ATOMS: atom_id res chain seq x y z
N MET A 1 2.95 8.72 46.58
CA MET A 1 2.81 8.85 45.11
C MET A 1 1.38 9.13 44.66
N GLU A 2 0.34 8.79 45.42
CA GLU A 2 -1.08 9.08 45.12
C GLU A 2 -1.42 10.58 44.98
N LEU A 3 -0.84 11.46 45.81
CA LEU A 3 -1.13 12.89 45.69
C LEU A 3 -0.57 13.52 44.39
N TYR A 4 0.44 12.89 43.78
CA TYR A 4 1.15 13.42 42.62
C TYR A 4 0.40 13.15 41.30
N SER A 5 -0.29 12.01 41.18
CA SER A 5 -1.12 11.67 40.01
C SER A 5 -2.34 12.58 39.89
N ILE A 6 -3.05 12.80 41.01
CA ILE A 6 -4.26 13.62 41.04
C ILE A 6 -3.94 15.10 40.79
N THR A 7 -2.87 15.62 41.40
CA THR A 7 -2.45 17.01 41.20
C THR A 7 -1.99 17.26 39.76
N LEU A 8 -1.21 16.35 39.17
CA LEU A 8 -0.80 16.42 37.76
C LEU A 8 -2.01 16.45 36.81
N TYR A 9 -3.02 15.63 37.09
CA TYR A 9 -4.26 15.57 36.32
C TYR A 9 -5.05 16.88 36.40
N LEU A 10 -5.22 17.43 37.59
CA LEU A 10 -5.92 18.71 37.79
C LEU A 10 -5.20 19.88 37.10
N ILE A 11 -3.86 19.90 37.15
CA ILE A 11 -3.04 20.89 36.44
C ILE A 11 -3.28 20.81 34.93
N ILE A 12 -3.34 19.61 34.35
CA ILE A 12 -3.59 19.41 32.92
C ILE A 12 -4.99 19.92 32.52
N ILE A 13 -6.01 19.66 33.34
CA ILE A 13 -7.36 20.17 33.08
C ILE A 13 -7.39 21.70 33.12
N ILE A 14 -6.73 22.33 34.09
CA ILE A 14 -6.65 23.78 34.22
C ILE A 14 -5.95 24.40 33.00
N ILE A 15 -4.78 23.87 32.63
CA ILE A 15 -4.02 24.37 31.47
C ILE A 15 -4.83 24.19 30.18
N SER A 16 -5.44 23.02 29.99
CA SER A 16 -6.22 22.74 28.78
C SER A 16 -7.47 23.62 28.70
N SER A 17 -8.12 23.89 29.83
CA SER A 17 -9.25 24.82 29.92
C SER A 17 -8.84 26.24 29.55
N PHE A 18 -7.68 26.71 30.01
CA PHE A 18 -7.14 28.02 29.66
C PHE A 18 -6.82 28.12 28.16
N VAL A 19 -6.27 27.06 27.56
CA VAL A 19 -6.04 27.01 26.10
C VAL A 19 -7.37 27.01 25.33
N GLY A 20 -8.36 26.26 25.78
CA GLY A 20 -9.72 26.27 25.20
C GLY A 20 -10.34 27.67 25.22
N TYR A 21 -10.22 28.37 26.35
CA TYR A 21 -10.66 29.75 26.51
C TYR A 21 -9.96 30.70 25.51
N GLN A 22 -8.65 30.57 25.35
CA GLN A 22 -7.89 31.35 24.37
C GLN A 22 -8.31 31.07 22.92
N ILE A 23 -8.69 29.82 22.61
CA ILE A 23 -9.23 29.46 21.29
C ILE A 23 -10.58 30.13 21.07
N VAL A 24 -11.50 30.08 22.04
CA VAL A 24 -12.79 30.78 21.93
C VAL A 24 -12.57 32.27 21.69
N LEU A 25 -11.73 32.92 22.48
CA LEU A 25 -11.44 34.34 22.34
C LEU A 25 -10.77 34.69 20.99
N LYS A 26 -9.75 33.95 20.57
CA LYS A 26 -8.99 34.31 19.35
C LYS A 26 -9.64 33.84 18.05
N ALA A 27 -10.31 32.68 18.06
CA ALA A 27 -10.92 32.09 16.87
C ALA A 27 -12.34 32.62 16.61
N ILE A 28 -13.07 33.01 17.65
CA ILE A 28 -14.50 33.37 17.54
C ILE A 28 -14.71 34.86 17.85
N VAL A 29 -13.95 35.47 18.78
CA VAL A 29 -14.29 36.80 19.33
C VAL A 29 -13.59 37.98 18.65
N ASN A 30 -12.62 37.78 17.76
CA ASN A 30 -11.94 38.93 17.13
C ASN A 30 -12.92 39.87 16.36
N ASP A 31 -14.06 39.36 15.89
CA ASP A 31 -15.12 40.15 15.24
C ASP A 31 -16.52 40.04 15.90
N TYR A 32 -16.70 39.20 16.93
CA TYR A 32 -18.03 38.86 17.47
C TYR A 32 -18.07 38.79 19.01
N GLU A 33 -18.81 39.70 19.66
CA GLU A 33 -19.06 39.65 21.11
C GLU A 33 -19.90 38.41 21.50
N ILE A 34 -19.30 37.45 22.21
CA ILE A 34 -20.05 36.36 22.84
C ILE A 34 -20.72 36.91 24.10
N LYS A 35 -22.05 36.85 24.16
CA LYS A 35 -22.81 37.41 25.30
C LYS A 35 -23.04 36.40 26.44
N ASN A 36 -22.79 35.11 26.22
CA ASN A 36 -23.18 34.06 27.16
C ASN A 36 -22.02 33.25 27.72
N GLN A 37 -21.71 33.49 28.99
CA GLN A 37 -20.64 32.81 29.73
C GLN A 37 -20.85 31.29 29.84
N THR A 38 -22.10 30.80 29.82
CA THR A 38 -22.37 29.36 29.96
C THR A 38 -21.87 28.55 28.76
N ALA A 39 -22.01 29.10 27.55
CA ALA A 39 -21.56 28.45 26.32
C ALA A 39 -20.03 28.32 26.28
N GLU A 40 -19.34 29.37 26.74
CA GLU A 40 -17.89 29.41 26.85
C GLU A 40 -17.36 28.40 27.86
N ILE A 41 -17.96 28.33 29.05
CA ILE A 41 -17.57 27.35 30.08
C ILE A 41 -17.76 25.92 29.57
N ILE A 42 -18.90 25.62 28.95
CA ILE A 42 -19.19 24.29 28.40
C ILE A 42 -18.17 23.91 27.33
N TYR A 43 -17.86 24.82 26.40
CA TYR A 43 -16.82 24.59 25.40
C TYR A 43 -15.45 24.32 26.03
N CYS A 44 -15.03 25.15 27.00
CA CYS A 44 -13.74 25.00 27.67
C CYS A 44 -13.64 23.65 28.40
N LEU A 45 -14.71 23.20 29.05
CA LEU A 45 -14.77 21.91 29.73
C LEU A 45 -14.65 20.74 28.74
N ILE A 46 -15.39 20.78 27.63
CA ILE A 46 -15.34 19.73 26.61
C ILE A 46 -13.95 19.68 25.97
N PHE A 47 -13.37 20.83 25.65
CA PHE A 47 -12.01 20.92 25.13
C PHE A 47 -10.98 20.38 26.14
N ALA A 48 -11.14 20.71 27.42
CA ALA A 48 -10.26 20.21 28.48
C ALA A 48 -10.35 18.68 28.63
N PHE A 49 -11.56 18.12 28.71
CA PHE A 49 -11.75 16.67 28.77
C PHE A 49 -11.21 15.97 27.51
N SER A 50 -11.36 16.61 26.35
CA SER A 50 -10.85 16.12 25.08
C SER A 50 -9.32 16.02 25.08
N CYS A 51 -8.60 17.10 25.45
CA CYS A 51 -7.14 17.08 25.59
C CYS A 51 -6.66 16.08 26.65
N ASN A 52 -7.39 16.01 27.76
CA ASN A 52 -7.08 15.13 28.86
C ASN A 52 -7.23 13.64 28.47
N SER A 53 -8.18 13.29 27.61
CA SER A 53 -8.33 11.92 27.11
C SER A 53 -7.08 11.41 26.35
N PHE A 54 -6.41 12.27 25.60
CA PHE A 54 -5.13 11.94 24.95
C PHE A 54 -3.95 11.91 25.93
N MET A 55 -3.94 12.78 26.94
CA MET A 55 -2.91 12.75 27.98
C MET A 55 -2.99 11.47 28.82
N LEU A 56 -4.20 11.01 29.14
CA LEU A 56 -4.42 9.73 29.83
C LEU A 56 -3.93 8.53 29.00
N LEU A 57 -4.01 8.60 27.67
CA LEU A 57 -3.40 7.60 26.79
C LEU A 57 -1.87 7.60 26.89
N ILE A 58 -1.24 8.77 26.91
CA ILE A 58 0.21 8.89 27.09
C ILE A 58 0.62 8.36 28.47
N PHE A 59 -0.14 8.68 29.51
CA PHE A 59 0.13 8.19 30.87
C PHE A 59 -0.02 6.68 30.99
N GLU A 60 -1.01 6.09 30.30
CA GLU A 60 -1.17 4.63 30.24
C GLU A 60 0.03 3.96 29.56
N VAL A 61 0.48 4.52 28.43
CA VAL A 61 1.63 3.99 27.68
C VAL A 61 2.94 4.13 28.46
N LEU A 62 3.18 5.29 29.08
CA LEU A 62 4.40 5.59 29.82
C LEU A 62 4.36 5.08 31.27
N LYS A 63 3.25 4.45 31.70
CA LYS A 63 3.00 4.00 33.09
C LYS A 63 3.22 5.11 34.12
N ILE A 64 2.77 6.32 33.82
CA ILE A 64 2.88 7.49 34.71
C ILE A 64 1.67 7.53 35.65
N GLY A 65 1.91 7.55 36.96
CA GLY A 65 0.86 7.59 37.98
C GLY A 65 0.30 6.20 38.36
N ASN A 66 -0.60 6.15 39.34
CA ASN A 66 -1.17 4.89 39.82
C ASN A 66 -2.25 4.33 38.88
N ASP A 67 -2.28 3.00 38.71
CA ASP A 67 -3.21 2.30 37.80
C ASP A 67 -4.69 2.53 38.16
N GLN A 68 -5.01 2.56 39.45
CA GLN A 68 -6.37 2.81 39.94
C GLN A 68 -6.85 4.23 39.64
N ASP A 69 -5.99 5.23 39.86
CA ASP A 69 -6.29 6.63 39.56
C ASP A 69 -6.51 6.83 38.06
N ARG A 70 -5.63 6.25 37.22
CA ARG A 70 -5.77 6.33 35.75
C ARG A 70 -7.11 5.74 35.30
N LEU A 71 -7.51 4.59 35.84
CA LEU A 71 -8.79 3.96 35.51
C LEU A 71 -9.98 4.84 35.90
N ILE A 72 -9.95 5.46 37.09
CA ILE A 72 -11.00 6.38 37.54
C ILE A 72 -11.08 7.59 36.60
N PHE A 73 -9.96 8.20 36.28
CA PHE A 73 -9.91 9.35 35.39
C PHE A 73 -10.33 9.02 33.94
N TRP A 74 -9.98 7.84 33.44
CA TRP A 74 -10.47 7.32 32.16
C TRP A 74 -12.00 7.21 32.15
N LYS A 75 -12.58 6.59 33.18
CA LYS A 75 -14.03 6.45 33.30
C LYS A 75 -14.72 7.80 33.35
N LEU A 76 -14.26 8.71 34.21
CA LEU A 76 -14.85 10.04 34.36
C LEU A 76 -14.75 10.87 33.08
N THR A 77 -13.58 10.91 32.45
CA THR A 77 -13.35 11.72 31.24
C THR A 77 -14.20 11.24 30.07
N ILE A 78 -14.21 9.93 29.81
CA ILE A 78 -14.97 9.35 28.69
C ILE A 78 -16.48 9.45 28.95
N GLN A 79 -16.94 9.19 30.18
CA GLN A 79 -18.36 9.37 30.51
C GLN A 79 -18.81 10.82 30.35
N ALA A 80 -18.01 11.79 30.82
CA ALA A 80 -18.33 13.20 30.67
C ALA A 80 -18.40 13.63 29.19
N LEU A 81 -17.46 13.17 28.36
CA LEU A 81 -17.44 13.46 26.92
C LEU A 81 -18.63 12.82 26.19
N VAL A 82 -18.89 11.54 26.43
CA VAL A 82 -20.00 10.79 25.80
C VAL A 82 -21.35 11.39 26.21
N TYR A 83 -21.54 11.67 27.50
CA TYR A 83 -22.75 12.34 28.01
C TYR A 83 -22.93 13.71 27.36
N SER A 84 -21.84 14.48 27.20
CA SER A 84 -21.90 15.81 26.61
C SER A 84 -22.35 15.76 25.15
N CYS A 85 -21.79 14.85 24.35
CA CYS A 85 -22.07 14.75 22.92
C CYS A 85 -23.42 14.09 22.59
N ILE A 86 -23.87 13.10 23.36
CA ILE A 86 -25.13 12.40 23.05
C ILE A 86 -26.34 13.11 23.65
N ILE A 87 -26.20 13.70 24.84
CA ILE A 87 -27.32 14.19 25.64
C ILE A 87 -27.26 15.72 25.79
N LEU A 88 -26.22 16.24 26.43
CA LEU A 88 -26.20 17.63 26.91
C LEU A 88 -26.26 18.65 25.77
N ILE A 89 -25.33 18.58 24.81
CA ILE A 89 -25.20 19.59 23.76
C ILE A 89 -26.33 19.49 22.72
N PRO A 90 -26.72 18.29 22.23
CA PRO A 90 -27.87 18.18 21.32
C PRO A 90 -29.16 18.71 21.96
N PHE A 91 -29.39 18.45 23.24
CA PHE A 91 -30.55 18.98 23.96
C PHE A 91 -30.52 20.52 24.03
N ILE A 92 -29.38 21.13 24.36
CA ILE A 92 -29.22 22.59 24.40
C ILE A 92 -29.45 23.20 23.01
N LEU A 93 -28.93 22.60 21.95
CA LEU A 93 -29.11 23.06 20.57
C LEU A 93 -30.58 23.00 20.15
N ILE A 94 -31.27 21.88 20.40
CA ILE A 94 -32.70 21.72 20.09
C ILE A 94 -33.53 22.74 20.89
N TYR A 95 -33.25 22.90 22.18
CA TYR A 95 -33.91 23.89 23.04
C TYR A 95 -33.79 25.31 22.47
N LYS A 96 -32.57 25.73 22.09
CA LYS A 96 -32.33 27.07 21.54
C LYS A 96 -32.99 27.28 20.18
N ILE A 97 -32.94 26.29 19.28
CA ILE A 97 -33.58 26.36 17.96
C ILE A 97 -35.09 26.48 18.09
N VAL A 98 -35.73 25.65 18.94
CA VAL A 98 -37.19 25.67 19.14
C VAL A 98 -37.65 26.99 19.74
N ARG A 99 -36.90 27.53 20.73
CA ARG A 99 -37.21 28.82 21.35
C ARG A 99 -37.15 29.99 20.36
N LYS A 100 -36.31 29.90 19.32
CA LYS A 100 -36.22 30.92 18.27
C LYS A 100 -37.35 30.83 17.24
N LEU A 101 -37.85 29.63 16.97
CA LEU A 101 -38.86 29.38 15.93
C LEU A 101 -40.31 29.51 16.43
N TRP A 102 -40.57 29.27 17.72
CA TRP A 102 -41.92 29.32 18.29
C TRP A 102 -41.98 30.21 19.52
N ASN A 103 -42.97 31.11 19.60
CA ASN A 103 -43.15 32.03 20.73
C ASN A 103 -44.01 31.48 21.89
N ASN A 104 -44.84 30.46 21.65
CA ASN A 104 -45.76 29.91 22.65
C ASN A 104 -45.07 28.81 23.49
N THR A 105 -45.09 28.96 24.82
CA THR A 105 -44.40 28.09 25.78
C THR A 105 -44.84 26.63 25.72
N LEU A 106 -46.14 26.34 25.59
CA LEU A 106 -46.65 24.96 25.50
C LEU A 106 -46.22 24.28 24.19
N ILE A 107 -46.25 25.03 23.09
CA ILE A 107 -45.82 24.56 21.77
C ILE A 107 -44.30 24.33 21.75
N GLN A 108 -43.53 25.18 22.44
CA GLN A 108 -42.09 24.97 22.62
C GLN A 108 -41.79 23.65 23.34
N PHE A 109 -42.43 23.38 24.49
CA PHE A 109 -42.18 22.14 25.25
C PHE A 109 -42.51 20.88 24.44
N LEU A 110 -43.66 20.86 23.76
CA LEU A 110 -44.05 19.74 22.90
C LEU A 110 -43.06 19.54 21.74
N ASN A 111 -42.66 20.63 21.07
CA ASN A 111 -41.73 20.55 19.94
C ASN A 111 -40.31 20.15 20.37
N ILE A 112 -39.84 20.60 21.55
CA ILE A 112 -38.56 20.14 22.12
C ILE A 112 -38.62 18.63 22.35
N GLY A 113 -39.68 18.14 22.99
CA GLY A 113 -39.87 16.71 23.24
C GLY A 113 -39.91 15.90 21.93
N ILE A 114 -40.70 16.33 20.95
CA ILE A 114 -40.84 15.66 19.65
C ILE A 114 -39.50 15.64 18.89
N LEU A 115 -38.80 16.78 18.79
CA LEU A 115 -37.53 16.86 18.06
C LEU A 115 -36.42 16.08 18.76
N TYR A 116 -36.39 16.08 20.09
CA TYR A 116 -35.42 15.31 20.85
C TYR A 116 -35.69 13.80 20.75
N ILE A 117 -36.95 13.37 20.85
CA ILE A 117 -37.34 11.97 20.61
C ILE A 117 -37.02 11.57 19.18
N TYR A 118 -37.29 12.42 18.19
CA TYR A 118 -36.94 12.19 16.79
C TYR A 118 -35.42 12.05 16.60
N PHE A 119 -34.63 12.92 17.23
CA PHE A 119 -33.17 12.84 17.22
C PHE A 119 -32.69 11.50 17.79
N ILE A 120 -33.22 11.10 18.95
CA ILE A 120 -32.91 9.81 19.59
C ILE A 120 -33.34 8.62 18.71
N LEU A 121 -34.53 8.66 18.10
CA LEU A 121 -35.00 7.62 17.18
C LEU A 121 -34.14 7.52 15.92
N LYS A 122 -33.69 8.64 15.36
CA LYS A 122 -32.75 8.65 14.22
C LYS A 122 -31.37 8.12 14.61
N LEU A 123 -30.88 8.42 15.81
CA LEU A 123 -29.69 7.78 16.36
C LEU A 123 -29.85 6.26 16.48
N PHE A 124 -31.05 5.76 16.84
CA PHE A 124 -31.35 4.32 16.86
C PHE A 124 -31.50 3.71 15.47
N GLU A 125 -32.01 4.44 14.47
CA GLU A 125 -32.14 3.93 13.09
C GLU A 125 -30.78 3.68 12.44
N VAL A 126 -29.76 4.47 12.79
CA VAL A 126 -28.35 4.24 12.43
C VAL A 126 -27.85 2.88 12.95
N GLN A 127 -28.38 2.37 14.07
CA GLN A 127 -28.03 1.06 14.61
C GLN A 127 -28.68 -0.11 13.89
N LYS A 128 -29.69 0.10 13.02
CA LYS A 128 -30.29 -0.99 12.22
C LYS A 128 -29.28 -1.66 11.27
N TYR A 129 -28.17 -0.97 11.00
CA TYR A 129 -27.02 -1.47 10.23
C TYR A 129 -25.99 -2.25 11.08
N MET A 130 -26.16 -2.27 12.40
CA MET A 130 -25.39 -3.04 13.37
C MET A 130 -26.28 -4.19 13.87
N LYS A 131 -25.84 -5.44 13.73
CA LYS A 131 -26.63 -6.60 14.20
C LYS A 131 -26.75 -6.54 15.74
N VAL A 132 -27.99 -6.57 16.26
CA VAL A 132 -28.48 -7.15 17.55
C VAL A 132 -29.40 -6.23 18.37
N ASN A 133 -30.41 -6.87 18.97
CA ASN A 133 -31.50 -6.37 19.83
C ASN A 133 -31.10 -6.30 21.31
N GLN A 134 -31.46 -5.20 21.99
CA GLN A 134 -32.04 -5.06 23.36
C GLN A 134 -31.70 -3.67 23.95
N LEU A 135 -32.67 -3.04 24.63
CA LEU A 135 -32.60 -1.67 25.15
C LEU A 135 -31.59 -1.47 26.29
N GLU A 136 -31.24 -2.51 27.04
CA GLU A 136 -30.24 -2.45 28.13
C GLU A 136 -28.80 -2.33 27.60
N GLU A 137 -28.52 -2.83 26.40
CA GLU A 137 -27.18 -2.73 25.82
C GLU A 137 -26.85 -1.30 25.33
N LEU A 138 -27.85 -0.43 25.18
CA LEU A 138 -27.70 0.98 24.75
C LEU A 138 -27.08 1.88 25.82
N LEU A 139 -27.21 1.50 27.09
CA LEU A 139 -26.62 2.22 28.21
C LEU A 139 -25.15 1.83 28.43
N GLN A 140 -24.65 0.83 27.71
CA GLN A 140 -23.25 0.45 27.77
C GLN A 140 -22.37 1.49 27.06
N LEU A 141 -21.42 2.03 27.81
CA LEU A 141 -20.45 3.04 27.34
C LEU A 141 -19.77 2.63 26.03
N GLY A 142 -19.51 1.33 25.82
CA GLY A 142 -18.90 0.80 24.59
C GLY A 142 -19.72 1.08 23.33
N LYS A 143 -21.04 0.85 23.35
CA LYS A 143 -21.91 1.10 22.18
C LYS A 143 -22.11 2.58 21.90
N GLN A 144 -22.12 3.41 22.94
CA GLN A 144 -22.20 4.86 22.81
C GLN A 144 -20.95 5.43 22.13
N ILE A 145 -19.78 4.91 22.47
CA ILE A 145 -18.52 5.25 21.80
C ILE A 145 -18.54 4.81 20.33
N GLU A 146 -19.04 3.61 20.00
CA GLU A 146 -19.16 3.15 18.61
C GLU A 146 -20.05 4.07 17.77
N LEU A 147 -21.17 4.52 18.32
CA LEU A 147 -22.10 5.44 17.66
C LEU A 147 -21.46 6.81 17.37
N ILE A 148 -20.79 7.40 18.36
CA ILE A 148 -20.04 8.65 18.19
C ILE A 148 -18.93 8.45 17.15
N THR A 149 -18.22 7.33 17.22
CA THR A 149 -17.12 7.01 16.29
C THR A 149 -17.63 6.86 14.85
N MET A 150 -18.81 6.29 14.64
CA MET A 150 -19.40 6.21 13.30
C MET A 150 -19.60 7.61 12.72
N VAL A 151 -20.25 8.53 13.45
CA VAL A 151 -20.46 9.91 13.00
C VAL A 151 -19.11 10.62 12.82
N GLY A 152 -18.21 10.49 13.79
CA GLY A 152 -16.92 11.15 13.75
C GLY A 152 -15.98 10.61 12.68
N THR A 153 -16.11 9.36 12.21
CA THR A 153 -15.35 8.88 11.05
C THR A 153 -15.72 9.62 9.76
N TYR A 154 -17.00 9.97 9.57
CA TYR A 154 -17.41 10.83 8.46
C TYR A 154 -16.86 12.25 8.64
N MET A 155 -16.88 12.79 9.85
CA MET A 155 -16.31 14.11 10.13
C MET A 155 -14.81 14.16 9.89
N ILE A 156 -14.06 13.15 10.34
CA ILE A 156 -12.63 13.01 10.08
C ILE A 156 -12.38 12.95 8.58
N ALA A 157 -13.20 12.23 7.81
CA ALA A 157 -13.08 12.17 6.35
C ALA A 157 -13.32 13.54 5.69
N ILE A 158 -14.35 14.29 6.13
CA ILE A 158 -14.67 15.62 5.60
C ILE A 158 -13.57 16.64 5.96
N LEU A 159 -13.17 16.72 7.24
CA LEU A 159 -12.13 17.64 7.70
C LEU A 159 -10.75 17.31 7.10
N SER A 160 -10.45 16.03 6.91
CA SER A 160 -9.24 15.59 6.20
C SER A 160 -9.31 15.92 4.71
N GLY A 161 -10.49 15.83 4.10
CA GLY A 161 -10.75 16.24 2.72
C GLY A 161 -10.53 17.74 2.52
N ILE A 162 -11.06 18.58 3.42
CA ILE A 162 -10.82 20.03 3.42
C ILE A 162 -9.32 20.31 3.57
N GLY A 163 -8.64 19.68 4.54
CA GLY A 163 -7.19 19.82 4.69
C GLY A 163 -6.38 19.32 3.49
N CYS A 164 -6.85 18.27 2.79
CA CYS A 164 -6.24 17.77 1.55
C CYS A 164 -6.50 18.65 0.33
N VAL A 165 -7.48 19.56 0.37
CA VAL A 165 -7.71 20.55 -0.70
C VAL A 165 -6.99 21.85 -0.35
N GLU A 166 -7.04 22.25 0.92
CA GLU A 166 -6.42 23.45 1.45
C GLU A 166 -4.89 23.36 1.43
N CYS A 167 -4.29 22.21 1.75
CA CYS A 167 -2.84 22.05 1.72
C CYS A 167 -2.26 22.19 0.29
N PRO A 168 -2.78 21.50 -0.74
CA PRO A 168 -2.58 21.85 -2.14
C PRO A 168 -2.83 23.31 -2.50
N TYR A 169 -3.94 23.91 -2.08
CA TYR A 169 -4.26 25.30 -2.43
C TYR A 169 -3.22 26.30 -1.87
N TYR A 170 -2.80 26.11 -0.62
CA TYR A 170 -1.80 26.96 0.04
C TYR A 170 -0.35 26.66 -0.40
N TYR A 171 -0.02 25.40 -0.72
CA TYR A 171 1.36 24.98 -0.97
C TYR A 171 1.68 24.55 -2.42
N PHE A 172 0.71 24.19 -3.27
CA PHE A 172 0.95 23.90 -4.70
C PHE A 172 1.01 25.14 -5.60
N ASN A 173 0.42 26.27 -5.20
CA ASN A 173 0.72 27.56 -5.86
C ASN A 173 2.21 27.94 -5.76
N PHE A 174 3.00 27.23 -4.94
CA PHE A 174 4.47 27.37 -4.89
C PHE A 174 5.19 26.62 -6.03
N ILE A 175 4.53 25.72 -6.76
CA ILE A 175 5.13 24.99 -7.89
C ILE A 175 5.26 25.88 -9.12
N TYR A 176 4.40 26.90 -9.26
CA TYR A 176 4.44 27.88 -10.35
C TYR A 176 4.79 29.28 -9.83
N SER A 177 5.98 29.46 -9.26
CA SER A 177 6.53 30.79 -9.02
C SER A 177 7.74 31.05 -9.92
N ASN A 178 7.46 31.50 -11.14
CA ASN A 178 8.46 32.19 -11.97
C ASN A 178 8.74 33.57 -11.35
N SER A 179 9.99 34.03 -11.38
CA SER A 179 10.36 35.40 -10.97
C SER A 179 9.53 36.47 -11.69
N ILE A 180 9.10 36.18 -12.92
CA ILE A 180 8.24 37.02 -13.77
C ILE A 180 6.84 37.21 -13.16
N LEU A 181 6.27 36.19 -12.50
CA LEU A 181 4.93 36.27 -11.91
C LEU A 181 4.91 37.21 -10.69
N LEU A 182 5.95 37.16 -9.85
CA LEU A 182 6.06 38.08 -8.70
C LEU A 182 6.14 39.54 -9.16
N GLN A 183 6.91 39.81 -10.22
CA GLN A 183 7.05 41.16 -10.76
C GLN A 183 5.73 41.68 -11.35
N PHE A 184 4.94 40.79 -11.97
CA PHE A 184 3.58 41.09 -12.41
C PHE A 184 2.63 41.36 -11.23
N LEU A 185 2.65 40.54 -10.17
CA LEU A 185 1.82 40.73 -8.97
C LEU A 185 2.16 42.03 -8.24
N ILE A 186 3.44 42.38 -8.09
CA ILE A 186 3.86 43.66 -7.49
C ILE A 186 3.39 44.84 -8.34
N TYR A 187 3.46 44.74 -9.67
CA TYR A 187 2.93 45.77 -10.56
C TYR A 187 1.41 45.92 -10.41
N GLN A 188 0.69 44.80 -10.40
CA GLN A 188 -0.76 44.78 -10.21
C GLN A 188 -1.17 45.36 -8.85
N LEU A 189 -0.41 45.06 -7.80
CA LEU A 189 -0.65 45.60 -6.46
C LEU A 189 -0.51 47.12 -6.42
N ASN A 190 0.53 47.67 -7.04
CA ASN A 190 0.71 49.12 -7.14
C ASN A 190 -0.41 49.78 -7.96
N PHE A 191 -0.88 49.13 -9.02
CA PHE A 191 -2.02 49.59 -9.82
C PHE A 191 -3.33 49.60 -9.00
N ASP A 192 -3.61 48.53 -8.25
CA ASP A 192 -4.80 48.42 -7.41
C ASP A 192 -4.78 49.40 -6.23
N GLN A 193 -3.61 49.69 -5.64
CA GLN A 193 -3.48 50.78 -4.65
C GLN A 193 -3.91 52.13 -5.23
N GLN A 194 -3.45 52.48 -6.44
CA GLN A 194 -3.85 53.72 -7.09
C GLN A 194 -5.34 53.75 -7.40
N LYS A 195 -5.91 52.61 -7.81
CA LYS A 195 -7.34 52.46 -8.07
C LYS A 195 -8.19 52.62 -6.80
N ILE A 196 -7.76 52.04 -5.67
CA ILE A 196 -8.40 52.22 -4.35
C ILE A 196 -8.37 53.69 -3.93
N LEU A 197 -7.23 54.37 -4.06
CA LEU A 197 -7.12 55.80 -3.75
C LEU A 197 -8.04 56.66 -4.62
N ASN A 198 -8.15 56.35 -5.91
CA ASN A 198 -9.06 57.04 -6.82
C ASN A 198 -10.55 56.79 -6.48
N ASN A 199 -10.91 55.54 -6.16
CA ASN A 199 -12.27 55.19 -5.74
C ASN A 199 -12.64 55.85 -4.39
N LEU A 200 -11.71 55.90 -3.43
CA LEU A 200 -11.88 56.61 -2.16
C LEU A 200 -12.11 58.10 -2.40
N ARG A 201 -11.31 58.75 -3.25
CA ARG A 201 -11.51 60.15 -3.64
C ARG A 201 -12.90 60.37 -4.26
N PHE A 202 -13.36 59.43 -5.09
CA PHE A 202 -14.67 59.51 -5.71
C PHE A 202 -15.82 59.34 -4.70
N VAL A 203 -15.72 58.40 -3.76
CA VAL A 203 -16.66 58.23 -2.64
C VAL A 203 -16.71 59.50 -1.78
N MET A 204 -15.54 60.03 -1.39
CA MET A 204 -15.47 61.28 -0.61
C MET A 204 -16.10 62.45 -1.36
N LYS A 205 -15.88 62.57 -2.67
CA LYS A 205 -16.49 63.61 -3.51
C LYS A 205 -18.02 63.44 -3.59
N LYS A 206 -18.53 62.22 -3.68
CA LYS A 206 -19.98 61.95 -3.63
C LYS A 206 -20.58 62.28 -2.26
N ILE A 207 -19.91 61.90 -1.16
CA ILE A 207 -20.34 62.24 0.20
C ILE A 207 -20.37 63.77 0.39
N GLN A 208 -19.34 64.48 -0.06
CA GLN A 208 -19.30 65.94 -0.05
C GLN A 208 -20.43 66.55 -0.88
N ASN A 209 -20.70 66.03 -2.09
CA ASN A 209 -21.82 66.49 -2.91
C ASN A 209 -23.18 66.28 -2.20
N ILE A 210 -23.39 65.11 -1.57
CA ILE A 210 -24.61 64.84 -0.79
C ILE A 210 -24.71 65.80 0.41
N GLN A 211 -23.61 66.11 1.09
CA GLN A 211 -23.58 67.10 2.17
C GLN A 211 -23.90 68.51 1.67
N ILE A 212 -23.34 68.93 0.53
CA ILE A 212 -23.63 70.23 -0.10
C ILE A 212 -25.11 70.31 -0.50
N ILE A 213 -25.66 69.26 -1.11
CA ILE A 213 -27.08 69.18 -1.46
C ILE A 213 -27.94 69.26 -0.19
N LYS A 214 -27.57 68.55 0.88
CA LYS A 214 -28.27 68.59 2.17
C LYS A 214 -28.27 70.01 2.76
N ILE A 215 -27.12 70.71 2.72
CA ILE A 215 -27.01 72.11 3.17
C ILE A 215 -27.84 73.05 2.28
N TYR A 216 -27.82 72.86 0.95
CA TYR A 216 -28.62 73.66 0.03
C TYR A 216 -30.12 73.48 0.27
N ILE A 217 -30.57 72.24 0.48
CA ILE A 217 -31.97 71.94 0.83
C ILE A 217 -32.33 72.56 2.17
N GLN A 218 -31.45 72.48 3.17
CA GLN A 218 -31.67 73.10 4.48
C GLN A 218 -31.79 74.63 4.35
N LYS A 219 -30.94 75.27 3.54
CA LYS A 219 -31.05 76.71 3.22
C LYS A 219 -32.33 77.05 2.44
N TYR A 220 -32.72 76.23 1.45
CA TYR A 220 -33.95 76.42 0.67
C TYR A 220 -35.20 76.27 1.55
N LEU A 221 -35.22 75.27 2.45
CA LEU A 221 -36.28 75.09 3.45
C LEU A 221 -36.36 76.30 4.38
N ILE A 222 -35.24 76.82 4.88
CA ILE A 222 -35.20 78.01 5.75
C ILE A 222 -35.66 79.26 4.99
N LYS A 223 -35.14 79.51 3.78
CA LYS A 223 -35.53 80.67 2.95
C LYS A 223 -37.02 80.64 2.62
N ASN A 224 -37.56 79.47 2.28
CA ASN A 224 -38.99 79.32 2.02
C ASN A 224 -39.84 79.33 3.30
N LEU A 225 -39.34 78.91 4.46
CA LEU A 225 -40.01 79.13 5.75
C LEU A 225 -40.14 80.62 6.05
N ILE A 226 -39.13 81.42 5.71
CA ILE A 226 -39.15 82.88 5.85
C ILE A 226 -40.12 83.53 4.84
N ILE A 227 -40.14 83.09 3.58
CA ILE A 227 -41.09 83.58 2.56
C ILE A 227 -42.55 83.17 2.89
N CYS A 228 -42.77 81.97 3.43
CA CYS A 228 -44.10 81.50 3.86
C CYS A 228 -44.68 82.30 5.02
N LYS A 229 -43.85 82.99 5.83
CA LYS A 229 -44.36 83.94 6.84
C LYS A 229 -44.97 85.21 6.21
N LYS A 230 -44.75 85.48 4.91
CA LYS A 230 -45.23 86.69 4.22
C LYS A 230 -46.35 86.48 3.19
N GLN A 231 -46.65 85.27 2.72
CA GLN A 231 -47.71 85.04 1.72
C GLN A 231 -48.44 83.69 1.94
N ILE A 232 -49.74 83.75 2.23
CA ILE A 232 -50.64 82.59 2.37
C ILE A 232 -51.31 82.35 1.01
N ASN A 233 -50.81 81.39 0.23
CA ASN A 233 -51.50 80.93 -0.98
C ASN A 233 -51.46 79.40 -1.07
N LYS A 234 -52.62 78.74 -1.17
CA LYS A 234 -52.79 77.28 -1.05
C LYS A 234 -52.16 76.48 -2.21
N ASN A 235 -52.09 77.03 -3.43
CA ASN A 235 -51.49 76.35 -4.58
C ASN A 235 -49.95 76.23 -4.49
N ILE A 236 -49.31 77.06 -3.67
CA ILE A 236 -47.86 76.97 -3.40
C ILE A 236 -47.54 75.75 -2.51
N TYR A 237 -48.48 75.31 -1.65
CA TYR A 237 -48.25 74.20 -0.73
C TYR A 237 -48.20 72.83 -1.42
N ILE A 238 -49.05 72.56 -2.42
CA ILE A 238 -49.08 71.26 -3.12
C ILE A 238 -47.82 71.07 -3.98
N ASN A 239 -47.42 72.10 -4.75
CA ASN A 239 -46.16 72.07 -5.49
C ASN A 239 -44.94 71.90 -4.57
N LYS A 240 -44.99 72.42 -3.33
CA LYS A 240 -43.92 72.27 -2.33
C LYS A 240 -43.79 70.84 -1.80
N TYR A 241 -44.90 70.14 -1.52
CA TYR A 241 -44.86 68.73 -1.10
C TYR A 241 -44.35 67.83 -2.23
N ILE A 242 -44.80 68.05 -3.46
CA ILE A 242 -44.29 67.33 -4.64
C ILE A 242 -42.78 67.59 -4.80
N HIS A 243 -42.34 68.84 -4.68
CA HIS A 243 -40.92 69.18 -4.83
C HIS A 243 -40.03 68.61 -3.71
N ILE A 244 -40.52 68.56 -2.46
CA ILE A 244 -39.82 67.89 -1.34
C ILE A 244 -39.76 66.38 -1.57
N TYR A 245 -40.84 65.76 -2.02
CA TYR A 245 -40.89 64.32 -2.29
C TYR A 245 -39.97 63.92 -3.46
N ILE A 246 -39.94 64.71 -4.53
CA ILE A 246 -39.00 64.54 -5.66
C ILE A 246 -37.54 64.68 -5.18
N ILE A 247 -37.25 65.68 -4.34
CA ILE A 247 -35.92 65.84 -3.73
C ILE A 247 -35.56 64.64 -2.85
N GLN A 248 -36.51 64.13 -2.07
CA GLN A 248 -36.30 62.98 -1.19
C GLN A 248 -36.04 61.70 -2.00
N ILE A 249 -36.78 61.47 -3.09
CA ILE A 249 -36.51 60.37 -4.04
C ILE A 249 -35.13 60.53 -4.68
N TYR A 250 -34.75 61.75 -5.08
CA TYR A 250 -33.44 62.03 -5.67
C TYR A 250 -32.29 61.75 -4.68
N ILE A 251 -32.46 62.12 -3.41
CA ILE A 251 -31.50 61.79 -2.33
C ILE A 251 -31.44 60.29 -2.09
N TYR A 252 -32.59 59.61 -2.00
CA TYR A 252 -32.62 58.15 -1.81
C TYR A 252 -31.92 57.43 -2.96
N LYS A 253 -32.12 57.87 -4.21
CA LYS A 253 -31.40 57.33 -5.37
C LYS A 253 -29.88 57.56 -5.26
N GLN A 254 -29.44 58.77 -4.87
CA GLN A 254 -28.01 59.03 -4.65
C GLN A 254 -27.41 58.22 -3.50
N ILE A 255 -28.16 57.97 -2.42
CA ILE A 255 -27.73 57.14 -1.29
C ILE A 255 -27.65 55.67 -1.71
N LEU A 256 -28.61 55.18 -2.49
CA LEU A 256 -28.59 53.81 -3.02
C LEU A 256 -27.42 53.60 -3.99
N ASP A 257 -27.17 54.55 -4.88
CA ASP A 257 -26.01 54.54 -5.79
C ASP A 257 -24.67 54.61 -5.02
N LEU A 258 -24.65 55.31 -3.87
CA LEU A 258 -23.49 55.36 -2.98
C LEU A 258 -23.29 54.02 -2.26
N LEU A 259 -24.36 53.38 -1.78
CA LEU A 259 -24.32 52.06 -1.13
C LEU A 259 -23.80 50.98 -2.08
N ILE A 260 -24.28 50.94 -3.32
CA ILE A 260 -23.79 50.01 -4.34
C ILE A 260 -22.30 50.22 -4.58
N TYR A 261 -21.86 51.48 -4.67
CA TYR A 261 -20.45 51.79 -4.89
C TYR A 261 -19.57 51.44 -3.67
N ILE A 262 -20.09 51.61 -2.45
CA ILE A 262 -19.42 51.18 -1.21
C ILE A 262 -19.29 49.65 -1.18
N CYS A 263 -20.31 48.90 -1.59
CA CYS A 263 -20.24 47.43 -1.69
C CYS A 263 -19.15 46.99 -2.68
N ILE A 264 -19.11 47.62 -3.87
CA ILE A 264 -18.07 47.36 -4.88
C ILE A 264 -16.68 47.73 -4.33
N PHE A 265 -16.58 48.84 -3.59
CA PHE A 265 -15.33 49.28 -2.98
C PHE A 265 -14.84 48.31 -1.89
N ILE A 266 -15.74 47.78 -1.06
CA ILE A 266 -15.43 46.75 -0.07
C ILE A 266 -14.93 45.49 -0.76
N GLN A 267 -15.57 45.05 -1.85
CA GLN A 267 -15.09 43.91 -2.64
C GLN A 267 -13.68 44.14 -3.17
N PHE A 268 -13.39 45.33 -3.73
CA PHE A 268 -12.02 45.68 -4.16
C PHE A 268 -10.99 45.67 -3.04
N ILE A 269 -11.37 46.10 -1.81
CA ILE A 269 -10.47 46.02 -0.65
C ILE A 269 -10.17 44.57 -0.30
N LEU A 270 -11.18 43.69 -0.34
CA LEU A 270 -11.00 42.26 -0.08
C LEU A 270 -10.07 41.63 -1.12
N ASP A 271 -10.30 41.91 -2.41
CA ASP A 271 -9.44 41.42 -3.50
C ASP A 271 -7.99 41.93 -3.34
N TYR A 272 -7.81 43.19 -2.92
CA TYR A 272 -6.49 43.76 -2.63
C TYR A 272 -5.79 43.10 -1.42
N GLN A 273 -6.54 42.78 -0.37
CA GLN A 273 -6.02 42.04 0.77
C GLN A 273 -5.59 40.63 0.36
N GLU A 274 -6.35 39.96 -0.49
CA GLU A 274 -6.00 38.64 -1.01
C GLU A 274 -4.68 38.69 -1.82
N LEU A 275 -4.52 39.71 -2.68
CA LEU A 275 -3.29 39.93 -3.43
C LEU A 275 -2.06 40.19 -2.53
N GLN A 276 -2.21 40.96 -1.46
CA GLN A 276 -1.16 41.17 -0.45
C GLN A 276 -0.73 39.87 0.20
N ILE A 277 -1.71 39.04 0.57
CA ILE A 277 -1.47 37.74 1.18
C ILE A 277 -0.74 36.80 0.20
N GLU A 278 -1.05 36.83 -1.09
CA GLU A 278 -0.33 36.06 -2.12
C GLU A 278 1.15 36.46 -2.25
N ILE A 279 1.46 37.75 -2.20
CA ILE A 279 2.85 38.24 -2.25
C ILE A 279 3.62 37.78 -1.00
N GLN A 280 3.04 37.92 0.20
CA GLN A 280 3.68 37.45 1.44
C GLN A 280 3.93 35.93 1.42
N ARG A 281 2.99 35.16 0.86
CA ARG A 281 3.16 33.70 0.67
C ARG A 281 4.31 33.40 -0.28
N HIS A 282 4.43 34.15 -1.38
CA HIS A 282 5.53 34.01 -2.31
C HIS A 282 6.88 34.32 -1.65
N GLU A 283 7.00 35.39 -0.86
CA GLU A 283 8.22 35.71 -0.12
C GLU A 283 8.58 34.61 0.89
N TYR A 284 7.59 34.13 1.66
CA TYR A 284 7.78 33.01 2.58
C TYR A 284 8.30 31.76 1.86
N SER A 285 7.81 31.47 0.65
CA SER A 285 8.27 30.34 -0.18
C SER A 285 9.76 30.35 -0.49
N GLN A 286 10.34 31.53 -0.60
CA GLN A 286 11.75 31.70 -0.95
C GLN A 286 12.66 31.52 0.28
N THR A 287 12.12 31.67 1.49
CA THR A 287 12.86 31.42 2.74
C THR A 287 13.23 29.94 2.90
N PHE A 288 14.30 29.66 3.64
CA PHE A 288 14.71 28.29 3.97
C PHE A 288 13.58 27.50 4.65
N LYS A 289 12.87 28.15 5.59
CA LYS A 289 11.71 27.59 6.29
C LYS A 289 10.58 27.24 5.30
N GLY A 290 10.26 28.14 4.37
CA GLY A 290 9.25 27.89 3.35
C GLY A 290 9.60 26.74 2.40
N LYS A 291 10.87 26.65 1.96
CA LYS A 291 11.35 25.53 1.13
C LYS A 291 11.24 24.18 1.84
N PHE A 292 11.57 24.13 3.14
CA PHE A 292 11.40 22.93 3.96
C PHE A 292 9.93 22.50 4.05
N PHE A 293 9.02 23.42 4.41
CA PHE A 293 7.59 23.11 4.48
C PHE A 293 7.00 22.76 3.10
N LYS A 294 7.49 23.34 2.00
CA LYS A 294 7.10 22.97 0.63
C LYS A 294 7.43 21.51 0.32
N PHE A 295 8.64 21.07 0.66
CA PHE A 295 9.05 19.67 0.49
C PHE A 295 8.21 18.73 1.38
N LEU A 296 7.99 19.11 2.64
CA LEU A 296 7.19 18.32 3.57
C LEU A 296 5.73 18.19 3.12
N SER A 297 5.11 19.27 2.63
CA SER A 297 3.75 19.27 2.10
C SER A 297 3.61 18.40 0.85
N PHE A 298 4.64 18.36 -0.01
CA PHE A 298 4.64 17.46 -1.17
C PHE A 298 4.64 15.98 -0.74
N ILE A 299 5.49 15.61 0.22
CA ILE A 299 5.52 14.26 0.80
C ILE A 299 4.17 13.92 1.45
N MET A 300 3.60 14.85 2.21
CA MET A 300 2.33 14.65 2.88
C MET A 300 1.18 14.51 1.87
N GLY A 301 1.20 15.26 0.77
CA GLY A 301 0.25 15.13 -0.34
C GLY A 301 0.28 13.74 -0.98
N ILE A 302 1.48 13.20 -1.26
CA ILE A 302 1.65 11.82 -1.74
C ILE A 302 1.09 10.82 -0.73
N TYR A 303 1.37 11.02 0.57
CA TYR A 303 0.86 10.16 1.63
C TYR A 303 -0.67 10.20 1.75
N CYS A 304 -1.30 11.37 1.59
CA CYS A 304 -2.76 11.50 1.59
C CYS A 304 -3.39 10.79 0.38
N ILE A 305 -2.82 10.94 -0.83
CA ILE A 305 -3.27 10.20 -2.03
C ILE A 305 -3.14 8.70 -1.80
N TYR A 306 -2.02 8.25 -1.25
CA TYR A 306 -1.82 6.85 -0.87
C TYR A 306 -2.87 6.38 0.15
N ARG A 307 -3.16 7.17 1.19
CA ARG A 307 -4.18 6.87 2.20
C ARG A 307 -5.58 6.78 1.60
N ILE A 308 -5.92 7.64 0.63
CA ILE A 308 -7.20 7.58 -0.07
C ILE A 308 -7.27 6.27 -0.88
N ILE A 309 -6.24 5.97 -1.68
CA ILE A 309 -6.17 4.73 -2.49
C ILE A 309 -6.24 3.49 -1.60
N ILE A 310 -5.49 3.43 -0.50
CA ILE A 310 -5.49 2.30 0.41
C ILE A 310 -6.85 2.16 1.12
N SER A 311 -7.53 3.26 1.42
CA SER A 311 -8.85 3.23 2.05
C SER A 311 -9.93 2.72 1.09
N ILE A 312 -9.87 3.16 -0.17
CA ILE A 312 -10.75 2.66 -1.25
C ILE A 312 -10.46 1.17 -1.53
N TYR A 313 -9.19 0.79 -1.57
CA TYR A 313 -8.76 -0.61 -1.72
C TYR A 313 -9.25 -1.49 -0.55
N ASN A 314 -9.07 -1.02 0.68
CA ASN A 314 -9.51 -1.73 1.88
C ASN A 314 -11.05 -1.81 1.99
N TYR A 315 -11.77 -0.83 1.46
CA TYR A 315 -13.23 -0.86 1.36
C TYR A 315 -13.72 -1.89 0.33
N THR A 316 -13.08 -1.93 -0.84
CA THR A 316 -13.51 -2.78 -1.97
C THR A 316 -13.13 -4.26 -1.82
N ILE A 317 -11.97 -4.55 -1.21
CA ILE A 317 -11.42 -5.93 -1.10
C ILE A 317 -11.58 -6.50 0.32
N GLY A 318 -12.10 -5.71 1.25
CA GLY A 318 -12.20 -6.03 2.68
C GLY A 318 -10.93 -5.65 3.44
N ARG A 319 -11.10 -5.14 4.67
CA ARG A 319 -10.01 -4.62 5.52
C ARG A 319 -8.89 -5.65 5.69
N GLN A 320 -7.74 -5.43 5.06
CA GLN A 320 -6.51 -6.12 5.40
C GLN A 320 -5.71 -5.28 6.40
N LYS A 321 -5.28 -5.91 7.50
CA LYS A 321 -4.47 -5.28 8.55
C LYS A 321 -3.08 -4.93 7.97
N SER A 322 -2.93 -3.70 7.48
CA SER A 322 -1.64 -3.20 6.99
C SER A 322 -0.81 -2.67 8.16
N ILE A 323 0.45 -3.11 8.25
CA ILE A 323 1.46 -2.52 9.14
C ILE A 323 1.63 -1.05 8.76
N ASP A 324 1.72 -0.20 9.79
CA ASP A 324 1.86 1.25 9.65
C ASP A 324 3.03 1.60 8.72
N PRO A 325 2.82 2.34 7.61
CA PRO A 325 3.86 2.66 6.64
C PRO A 325 5.08 3.35 7.26
N ILE A 326 4.92 4.06 8.38
CA ILE A 326 6.05 4.68 9.10
C ILE A 326 7.02 3.64 9.63
N ASN A 327 6.55 2.52 10.19
CA ASN A 327 7.43 1.44 10.65
C ASN A 327 8.23 0.84 9.50
N ARG A 328 7.63 0.70 8.31
CA ARG A 328 8.33 0.23 7.09
C ARG A 328 9.36 1.24 6.60
N ILE A 329 9.05 2.53 6.68
CA ILE A 329 9.95 3.61 6.26
C ILE A 329 11.14 3.70 7.23
N LEU A 330 10.91 3.63 8.54
CA LEU A 330 11.95 3.65 9.56
C LEU A 330 12.89 2.44 9.46
N GLN A 331 12.33 1.25 9.20
CA GLN A 331 13.12 0.02 8.95
C GLN A 331 14.03 0.14 7.73
N ASN A 332 13.63 0.91 6.71
CA ASN A 332 14.42 1.10 5.50
C ASN A 332 15.43 2.25 5.62
N ILE A 333 15.15 3.29 6.41
CA ILE A 333 15.99 4.49 6.54
C ILE A 333 17.11 4.28 7.57
N LEU A 334 16.85 3.64 8.71
CA LEU A 334 17.85 3.45 9.76
C LEU A 334 19.13 2.73 9.28
N PRO A 335 19.07 1.69 8.44
CA PRO A 335 20.25 1.06 7.85
C PRO A 335 21.02 1.99 6.88
N LEU A 336 20.31 2.88 6.17
CA LEU A 336 20.92 3.84 5.24
C LEU A 336 21.70 4.95 5.94
N VAL A 337 21.38 5.25 7.21
CA VAL A 337 22.05 6.27 8.03
C VAL A 337 23.24 5.69 8.82
N GLY A 338 23.53 4.38 8.68
CA GLY A 338 24.71 3.75 9.26
C GLY A 338 24.62 3.49 10.78
N ILE A 339 23.42 3.58 11.37
CA ILE A 339 23.21 3.29 12.79
C ILE A 339 22.96 1.78 12.94
N ILE A 340 23.95 1.05 13.43
CA ILE A 340 23.84 -0.38 13.77
C ILE A 340 23.43 -0.48 15.24
N ILE A 341 22.14 -0.67 15.50
CA ILE A 341 21.61 -0.94 16.84
C ILE A 341 21.63 -2.45 17.04
N LYS A 342 22.07 -2.92 18.22
CA LYS A 342 22.02 -4.35 18.59
C LYS A 342 20.56 -4.83 18.61
N ASP A 343 20.30 -6.07 18.17
CA ASP A 343 18.96 -6.59 17.88
C ASP A 343 17.94 -6.44 19.03
N ASP A 344 18.37 -6.57 20.30
CA ASP A 344 17.46 -6.43 21.47
C ASP A 344 17.08 -4.96 21.77
N ASP A 345 17.94 -4.00 21.42
CA ASP A 345 17.69 -2.56 21.60
C ASP A 345 16.93 -1.95 20.40
N TYR A 346 16.95 -2.63 19.24
CA TYR A 346 16.34 -2.14 17.99
C TYR A 346 14.81 -2.13 18.06
N ASP A 347 14.20 -3.22 18.54
CA ASP A 347 12.74 -3.29 18.70
C ASP A 347 12.26 -2.28 19.74
N THR A 348 13.02 -2.13 20.83
CA THR A 348 12.74 -1.17 21.90
C THR A 348 12.83 0.28 21.40
N ALA A 349 13.88 0.61 20.63
CA ALA A 349 14.06 1.92 20.02
C ALA A 349 12.99 2.23 18.96
N ILE A 350 12.61 1.26 18.12
CA ILE A 350 11.50 1.42 17.17
C ILE A 350 10.20 1.69 17.91
N ASN A 351 9.93 0.96 19.00
CA ASN A 351 8.72 1.17 19.78
C ASN A 351 8.68 2.58 20.37
N TYR A 352 9.76 3.06 20.99
CA TYR A 352 9.84 4.44 21.48
C TYR A 352 9.75 5.48 20.36
N LEU A 353 10.31 5.21 19.18
CA LEU A 353 10.23 6.09 18.03
C LEU A 353 8.82 6.14 17.45
N SER A 354 8.13 5.00 17.38
CA SER A 354 6.71 4.90 17.02
C SER A 354 5.82 5.60 18.04
N PHE A 355 6.09 5.47 19.35
CA PHE A 355 5.37 6.19 20.41
C PHE A 355 5.60 7.70 20.35
N THR A 356 6.85 8.12 20.12
CA THR A 356 7.20 9.54 19.95
C THR A 356 6.53 10.11 18.70
N PHE A 357 6.54 9.35 17.60
CA PHE A 357 5.84 9.69 16.37
C PHE A 357 4.32 9.75 16.59
N LEU A 358 3.76 8.84 17.39
CA LEU A 358 2.35 8.88 17.77
C LEU A 358 2.01 10.12 18.60
N GLY A 359 2.85 10.48 19.57
CA GLY A 359 2.73 11.73 20.33
C GLY A 359 2.78 12.97 19.43
N PHE A 360 3.69 12.97 18.46
CA PHE A 360 3.77 14.02 17.43
C PHE A 360 2.52 14.04 16.54
N LEU A 361 2.01 12.89 16.11
CA LEU A 361 0.79 12.77 15.33
C LEU A 361 -0.41 13.29 16.13
N MET A 362 -0.49 13.00 17.43
CA MET A 362 -1.53 13.55 18.30
C MET A 362 -1.45 15.08 18.38
N ILE A 363 -0.29 15.66 18.69
CA ILE A 363 -0.13 17.12 18.79
C ILE A 363 -0.43 17.81 17.45
N THR A 364 0.03 17.25 16.34
CA THR A 364 -0.24 17.79 14.99
C THR A 364 -1.70 17.62 14.61
N SER A 365 -2.36 16.52 14.96
CA SER A 365 -3.78 16.29 14.70
C SER A 365 -4.67 17.28 15.45
N VAL A 366 -4.35 17.59 16.72
CA VAL A 366 -5.07 18.60 17.52
C VAL A 366 -4.84 19.98 16.94
N ARG A 367 -3.59 20.34 16.61
CA ARG A 367 -3.26 21.63 15.99
C ARG A 367 -3.94 21.81 14.64
N THR A 368 -3.83 20.83 13.75
CA THR A 368 -4.45 20.87 12.41
C THR A 368 -5.96 20.89 12.51
N PHE A 369 -6.55 20.11 13.42
CA PHE A 369 -7.98 20.19 13.71
C PHE A 369 -8.39 21.58 14.16
N CYS A 370 -7.68 22.19 15.13
CA CYS A 370 -8.00 23.54 15.59
C CYS A 370 -7.90 24.57 14.46
N ILE A 371 -6.89 24.49 13.58
CA ILE A 371 -6.75 25.39 12.42
C ILE A 371 -7.88 25.17 11.41
N ASN A 372 -8.17 23.91 11.06
CA ASN A 372 -9.23 23.58 10.11
C ASN A 372 -10.61 23.95 10.67
N LEU A 373 -10.81 23.82 11.98
CA LEU A 373 -12.02 24.24 12.67
C LEU A 373 -12.13 25.76 12.62
N VAL A 374 -11.06 26.52 12.89
CA VAL A 374 -11.03 27.99 12.74
C VAL A 374 -11.39 28.40 11.30
N ASN A 375 -10.81 27.76 10.29
CA ASN A 375 -11.06 28.09 8.88
C ASN A 375 -12.49 27.71 8.46
N PHE A 376 -12.95 26.51 8.85
CA PHE A 376 -14.32 26.06 8.63
C PHE A 376 -15.32 27.01 9.32
N THR A 377 -15.03 27.43 10.55
CA THR A 377 -15.84 28.42 11.25
C THR A 377 -15.83 29.77 10.57
N GLY A 378 -14.68 30.27 10.09
CA GLY A 378 -14.64 31.55 9.39
C GLY A 378 -15.54 31.57 8.16
N ILE A 379 -15.49 30.52 7.34
CA ILE A 379 -16.33 30.37 6.14
C ILE A 379 -17.80 30.20 6.51
N PHE A 380 -18.10 29.33 7.47
CA PHE A 380 -19.47 28.98 7.85
C PHE A 380 -20.16 30.10 8.64
N ILE A 381 -19.45 30.75 9.57
CA ILE A 381 -19.91 31.90 10.36
C ILE A 381 -20.10 33.12 9.46
N GLY A 382 -19.20 33.37 8.51
CA GLY A 382 -19.39 34.44 7.51
C GLY A 382 -20.71 34.27 6.74
N HIS A 383 -21.06 33.03 6.39
CA HIS A 383 -22.33 32.70 5.75
C HIS A 383 -23.54 32.78 6.71
N LEU A 384 -23.41 32.34 7.96
CA LEU A 384 -24.50 32.32 8.95
C LEU A 384 -24.79 33.70 9.56
N HIS A 385 -23.80 34.58 9.67
CA HIS A 385 -23.99 35.95 10.17
C HIS A 385 -24.80 36.80 9.17
N SER A 386 -24.67 36.53 7.87
CA SER A 386 -25.58 37.08 6.85
C SER A 386 -27.06 36.73 7.11
N ARG A 387 -27.32 35.71 7.95
CA ARG A 387 -28.64 35.18 8.33
C ARG A 387 -28.99 35.32 9.82
N SER A 388 -28.31 36.21 10.58
CA SER A 388 -28.64 36.57 11.97
C SER A 388 -28.80 35.40 12.97
N VAL A 389 -27.86 34.45 12.96
CA VAL A 389 -27.77 33.36 13.96
C VAL A 389 -27.03 33.82 15.23
N ASP A 390 -27.50 33.38 16.40
CA ASP A 390 -26.92 33.78 17.69
C ASP A 390 -25.53 33.15 17.90
N THR A 391 -24.58 33.94 18.39
CA THR A 391 -23.18 33.52 18.60
C THR A 391 -23.05 32.31 19.51
N ASP A 392 -23.90 32.19 20.53
CA ASP A 392 -23.90 31.04 21.44
C ASP A 392 -24.19 29.69 20.75
N ILE A 393 -25.09 29.66 19.76
CA ILE A 393 -25.47 28.41 19.06
C ILE A 393 -24.25 27.87 18.30
N ILE A 394 -23.45 28.78 17.74
CA ILE A 394 -22.21 28.47 17.05
C ILE A 394 -21.20 27.86 18.02
N VAL A 395 -21.06 28.42 19.23
CA VAL A 395 -20.15 27.89 20.26
C VAL A 395 -20.54 26.47 20.70
N TYR A 396 -21.83 26.19 20.91
CA TYR A 396 -22.31 24.85 21.25
C TYR A 396 -22.11 23.84 20.12
N PHE A 397 -22.36 24.24 18.87
CA PHE A 397 -22.11 23.41 17.70
C PHE A 397 -20.61 23.08 17.57
N LEU A 398 -19.73 24.03 17.88
CA LEU A 398 -18.30 23.78 17.88
C LEU A 398 -17.87 22.84 19.00
N ALA A 399 -18.46 22.98 20.18
CA ALA A 399 -18.21 22.07 21.29
C ALA A 399 -18.58 20.61 20.92
N GLU A 400 -19.69 20.41 20.21
CA GLU A 400 -20.10 19.10 19.67
C GLU A 400 -19.05 18.54 18.70
N ILE A 401 -18.61 19.37 17.74
CA ILE A 401 -17.61 18.96 16.74
C ILE A 401 -16.30 18.52 17.40
N VAL A 402 -15.84 19.28 18.39
CA VAL A 402 -14.64 18.97 19.18
C VAL A 402 -14.81 17.64 19.89
N GLY A 403 -15.90 17.46 20.66
CA GLY A 403 -16.12 16.23 21.41
C GLY A 403 -16.15 14.97 20.53
N VAL A 404 -16.93 15.01 19.44
CA VAL A 404 -17.06 13.88 18.51
C VAL A 404 -15.74 13.54 17.83
N TYR A 405 -14.98 14.55 17.39
CA TYR A 405 -13.69 14.35 16.73
C TYR A 405 -12.67 13.68 17.65
N PHE A 406 -12.55 14.15 18.90
CA PHE A 406 -11.58 13.63 19.86
C PHE A 406 -11.89 12.19 20.28
N ILE A 407 -13.15 11.88 20.61
CA ILE A 407 -13.57 10.51 20.94
C ILE A 407 -13.24 9.56 19.77
N SER A 408 -13.58 9.95 18.54
CA SER A 408 -13.37 9.11 17.36
C SER A 408 -11.88 8.89 17.07
N THR A 409 -11.07 9.93 17.22
CA THR A 409 -9.62 9.86 17.02
C THR A 409 -8.97 9.00 18.11
N LEU A 410 -9.42 9.11 19.36
CA LEU A 410 -8.94 8.32 20.48
C LEU A 410 -9.22 6.82 20.27
N VAL A 411 -10.40 6.45 19.80
CA VAL A 411 -10.74 5.06 19.46
C VAL A 411 -9.85 4.52 18.33
N LEU A 412 -9.63 5.32 17.28
CA LEU A 412 -8.77 4.96 16.16
C LEU A 412 -7.31 4.73 16.60
N ILE A 413 -6.80 5.59 17.48
CA ILE A 413 -5.46 5.48 18.04
C ILE A 413 -5.38 4.30 19.03
N GLN A 414 -6.37 4.12 19.90
CA GLN A 414 -6.39 2.98 20.81
C GLN A 414 -6.43 1.66 20.04
N TYR A 415 -7.13 1.58 18.91
CA TYR A 415 -7.11 0.37 18.09
C TYR A 415 -5.70 0.09 17.55
N SER A 416 -4.98 1.11 17.09
CA SER A 416 -3.60 0.94 16.57
C SER A 416 -2.60 0.62 17.68
N VAL A 417 -2.71 1.30 18.84
CA VAL A 417 -1.88 1.06 20.03
C VAL A 417 -2.19 -0.30 20.66
N ALA A 418 -3.46 -0.66 20.80
CA ALA A 418 -3.86 -1.98 21.29
C ALA A 418 -3.33 -3.07 20.35
N GLU A 419 -3.37 -2.89 19.02
CA GLU A 419 -2.78 -3.87 18.11
C GLU A 419 -1.25 -4.01 18.29
N GLN A 420 -0.53 -2.91 18.52
CA GLN A 420 0.91 -2.95 18.83
C GLN A 420 1.19 -3.57 20.20
N TYR A 421 0.43 -3.20 21.22
CA TYR A 421 0.52 -3.72 22.57
C TYR A 421 0.14 -5.21 22.61
N PHE A 422 -0.88 -5.65 21.88
CA PHE A 422 -1.20 -7.07 21.70
C PHE A 422 -0.15 -7.83 20.89
N LYS A 423 0.57 -7.17 19.96
CA LYS A 423 1.74 -7.77 19.30
C LYS A 423 2.92 -7.92 20.28
N GLN A 424 3.18 -6.91 21.11
CA GLN A 424 4.21 -6.96 22.16
C GLN A 424 3.86 -7.94 23.27
N LEU A 425 2.61 -7.98 23.72
CA LEU A 425 2.11 -8.97 24.66
C LEU A 425 2.14 -10.35 24.03
N LYS A 426 1.81 -10.54 22.74
CA LYS A 426 2.03 -11.84 22.09
C LYS A 426 3.51 -12.19 22.00
N TYR A 427 4.41 -11.21 21.86
CA TYR A 427 5.85 -11.43 21.86
C TYR A 427 6.37 -11.79 23.27
N GLN A 428 5.89 -11.12 24.31
CA GLN A 428 6.24 -11.37 25.72
C GLN A 428 5.54 -12.63 26.29
N GLN A 429 4.29 -12.89 25.91
CA GLN A 429 3.54 -14.10 26.24
C GLN A 429 4.01 -15.32 25.42
N ASN A 430 4.55 -15.14 24.21
CA ASN A 430 5.26 -16.24 23.53
C ASN A 430 6.63 -16.53 24.19
N GLY A 431 7.16 -15.61 25.00
CA GLY A 431 8.36 -15.81 25.82
C GLY A 431 8.11 -16.42 27.21
N GLN A 432 6.92 -16.24 27.79
CA GLN A 432 6.64 -16.69 29.18
C GLN A 432 5.34 -17.49 29.37
N SER A 433 4.48 -17.61 28.35
CA SER A 433 3.13 -18.22 28.45
C SER A 433 2.94 -19.42 27.50
N GLN A 434 4.03 -20.04 27.03
CA GLN A 434 3.98 -21.35 26.34
C GLN A 434 4.50 -22.52 27.19
N GLN A 435 4.82 -22.30 28.48
CA GLN A 435 5.40 -23.35 29.34
C GLN A 435 4.48 -23.94 30.42
N GLN A 436 3.22 -23.50 30.59
CA GLN A 436 2.43 -23.99 31.73
C GLN A 436 1.00 -24.54 31.47
N GLU A 437 0.45 -24.50 30.25
CA GLU A 437 -0.90 -25.08 30.00
C GLU A 437 -1.04 -26.01 28.79
N LEU A 438 0.05 -26.38 28.11
CA LEU A 438 0.04 -27.41 27.03
C LEU A 438 0.91 -28.63 27.34
N SER A 439 1.50 -28.69 28.53
CA SER A 439 2.33 -29.79 29.02
C SER A 439 1.48 -30.83 29.77
N SER A 440 0.59 -31.52 29.06
CA SER A 440 0.14 -32.81 29.58
C SER A 440 0.02 -33.93 28.58
N ASN A 441 0.28 -33.78 27.27
CA ASN A 441 0.42 -34.94 26.36
C ASN A 441 1.00 -34.69 24.93
N LEU A 442 1.88 -33.70 24.73
CA LEU A 442 2.58 -33.55 23.44
C LEU A 442 4.04 -34.02 23.54
N VAL A 443 4.40 -35.01 22.73
CA VAL A 443 5.79 -35.40 22.49
C VAL A 443 6.52 -34.16 21.97
N ASN A 444 7.44 -33.61 22.76
CA ASN A 444 8.20 -32.44 22.37
C ASN A 444 9.40 -32.87 21.52
N ILE A 445 9.21 -32.95 20.20
CA ILE A 445 10.25 -33.35 19.26
C ILE A 445 11.20 -32.18 19.06
N LYS A 446 12.43 -32.32 19.55
CA LYS A 446 13.50 -31.34 19.38
C LYS A 446 14.24 -31.59 18.07
N TYR A 447 14.58 -30.49 17.38
CA TYR A 447 15.25 -30.50 16.09
C TYR A 447 16.62 -29.84 16.15
N LEU A 448 17.57 -30.41 15.41
CA LEU A 448 18.84 -29.78 15.06
C LEU A 448 18.70 -29.15 13.68
N TRP A 449 18.34 -27.88 13.63
CA TRP A 449 18.21 -27.11 12.39
C TRP A 449 19.56 -26.59 11.91
N LYS A 450 19.87 -26.82 10.63
CA LYS A 450 21.12 -26.41 9.99
C LYS A 450 20.88 -25.93 8.57
N LEU A 451 21.83 -25.17 8.06
CA LEU A 451 21.95 -24.83 6.65
C LEU A 451 23.13 -25.61 6.05
N ASP A 452 23.01 -26.01 4.79
CA ASP A 452 24.16 -26.50 4.04
C ASP A 452 25.19 -25.38 3.79
N ILE A 453 26.40 -25.77 3.39
CA ILE A 453 27.53 -24.86 3.15
C ILE A 453 27.17 -23.76 2.14
N ASN A 454 26.41 -24.11 1.10
CA ASN A 454 26.02 -23.17 0.04
C ASN A 454 24.77 -22.35 0.39
N GLN A 455 24.20 -22.55 1.58
CA GLN A 455 22.98 -21.91 2.03
C GLN A 455 21.82 -22.11 1.03
N SER A 456 21.80 -23.22 0.31
CA SER A 456 20.79 -23.63 -0.66
C SER A 456 19.73 -24.54 -0.03
N ILE A 457 20.11 -25.41 0.91
CA ILE A 457 19.23 -26.34 1.61
C ILE A 457 19.21 -25.96 3.10
N GLY A 458 18.01 -25.76 3.63
CA GLY A 458 17.80 -25.84 5.08
C GLY A 458 17.29 -27.23 5.45
N TYR A 459 17.77 -27.78 6.55
CA TYR A 459 17.38 -29.11 6.99
C TYR A 459 17.29 -29.21 8.50
N GLY A 460 16.39 -30.09 8.96
CA GLY A 460 16.12 -30.36 10.36
C GLY A 460 16.06 -31.85 10.59
N ILE A 461 16.90 -32.33 11.50
CA ILE A 461 16.93 -33.73 11.94
C ILE A 461 16.48 -33.76 13.41
N PRO A 462 15.46 -34.57 13.76
CA PRO A 462 15.07 -34.78 15.15
C PRO A 462 16.23 -35.34 15.99
N GLU A 463 16.31 -35.00 17.28
CA GLU A 463 17.33 -35.55 18.19
C GLU A 463 17.23 -37.08 18.34
N SER A 464 16.03 -37.63 18.18
CA SER A 464 15.77 -39.08 18.19
C SER A 464 14.97 -39.48 16.96
N TYR A 465 15.49 -40.46 16.21
CA TYR A 465 14.82 -41.09 15.07
C TYR A 465 15.44 -42.47 14.85
N GLN A 466 14.71 -43.35 14.17
CA GLN A 466 15.20 -44.68 13.78
C GLN A 466 15.65 -44.63 12.32
N ILE A 467 16.86 -45.09 12.04
CA ILE A 467 17.36 -45.25 10.67
C ILE A 467 16.61 -46.43 10.04
N SER A 468 16.21 -46.28 8.78
CA SER A 468 15.54 -47.31 7.99
C SER A 468 15.98 -47.22 6.53
N ASP A 469 15.97 -48.35 5.83
CA ASP A 469 16.16 -48.44 4.38
C ASP A 469 14.85 -48.19 3.60
N LYS A 470 13.70 -48.17 4.29
CA LYS A 470 12.37 -47.83 3.72
C LYS A 470 12.04 -46.36 3.98
N ILE A 471 11.95 -45.58 2.91
CA ILE A 471 11.73 -44.13 2.99
C ILE A 471 10.32 -43.78 2.53
N ALA A 472 9.55 -43.18 3.44
CA ALA A 472 8.27 -42.56 3.14
C ALA A 472 8.48 -41.05 3.03
N SER A 473 8.56 -40.55 1.81
CA SER A 473 8.89 -39.15 1.55
C SER A 473 7.69 -38.35 1.06
N PHE A 474 7.58 -37.09 1.50
CA PHE A 474 6.41 -36.25 1.28
C PHE A 474 6.80 -34.83 0.88
N ASP A 475 6.00 -34.20 0.02
CA ASP A 475 5.93 -32.74 0.01
C ASP A 475 5.20 -32.22 1.28
N MET A 476 5.33 -30.93 1.56
CA MET A 476 4.70 -30.31 2.72
C MET A 476 3.39 -29.60 2.36
N ASP A 477 3.45 -28.54 1.56
CA ASP A 477 2.32 -27.62 1.34
C ASP A 477 1.34 -28.25 0.34
N TYR A 478 0.06 -28.30 0.67
CA TYR A 478 -1.00 -29.02 -0.06
C TYR A 478 -0.87 -30.56 -0.12
N THR A 479 0.13 -31.12 0.56
CA THR A 479 0.33 -32.57 0.70
C THR A 479 0.06 -33.04 2.13
N LEU A 480 0.86 -32.58 3.09
CA LEU A 480 0.66 -32.88 4.52
C LEU A 480 -0.23 -31.83 5.19
N ILE A 481 -0.15 -30.59 4.72
CA ILE A 481 -0.89 -29.45 5.28
C ILE A 481 -1.60 -28.65 4.19
N LYS A 482 -2.60 -27.86 4.57
CA LYS A 482 -3.19 -26.81 3.73
C LYS A 482 -3.36 -25.54 4.55
N THR A 483 -3.55 -24.40 3.90
CA THR A 483 -3.73 -23.12 4.59
C THR A 483 -5.01 -23.12 5.43
N LYS A 484 -4.92 -22.63 6.67
CA LYS A 484 -6.08 -22.52 7.56
C LYS A 484 -7.03 -21.42 7.10
N SER A 485 -6.46 -20.34 6.54
CA SER A 485 -7.17 -19.19 6.01
C SER A 485 -7.94 -19.47 4.70
N GLY A 486 -7.69 -20.62 4.05
CA GLY A 486 -8.23 -20.93 2.73
C GLY A 486 -7.58 -20.16 1.58
N LYS A 487 -6.57 -19.31 1.85
CA LYS A 487 -5.81 -18.60 0.81
C LYS A 487 -4.81 -19.52 0.11
N LYS A 488 -4.39 -19.16 -1.11
CA LYS A 488 -3.39 -19.93 -1.86
C LYS A 488 -1.99 -19.97 -1.19
N PHE A 489 -1.65 -18.94 -0.41
CA PHE A 489 -0.38 -18.84 0.30
C PHE A 489 -0.61 -18.58 1.79
N PRO A 490 0.20 -19.17 2.68
CA PRO A 490 0.05 -19.00 4.12
C PRO A 490 0.35 -17.54 4.53
N GLN A 491 -0.44 -16.99 5.45
CA GLN A 491 -0.26 -15.62 5.94
C GLN A 491 0.83 -15.49 7.02
N ASN A 492 1.14 -16.58 7.73
CA ASN A 492 2.19 -16.70 8.74
C ASN A 492 2.51 -18.18 9.01
N GLU A 493 3.48 -18.45 9.87
CA GLU A 493 3.95 -19.78 10.29
C GLU A 493 2.88 -20.65 10.99
N HIS A 494 1.78 -20.05 11.44
CA HIS A 494 0.65 -20.74 12.08
C HIS A 494 -0.57 -20.90 11.14
N ASP A 495 -0.53 -20.35 9.92
CA ASP A 495 -1.63 -20.44 8.95
C ASP A 495 -1.61 -21.77 8.19
N TRP A 496 -1.78 -22.85 8.94
CA TRP A 496 -1.89 -24.19 8.39
C TRP A 496 -2.80 -25.08 9.23
N ILE A 497 -3.37 -26.08 8.59
CA ILE A 497 -4.06 -27.23 9.19
C ILE A 497 -3.59 -28.49 8.45
N LEU A 498 -3.75 -29.67 9.06
CA LEU A 498 -3.52 -30.93 8.34
C LEU A 498 -4.38 -30.97 7.08
N TRP A 499 -3.82 -31.50 5.99
CA TRP A 499 -4.50 -31.57 4.70
C TRP A 499 -5.80 -32.37 4.81
N ASP A 500 -5.74 -33.49 5.53
CA ASP A 500 -6.88 -34.32 5.92
C ASP A 500 -6.64 -34.94 7.32
N GLN A 501 -7.70 -35.38 8.00
CA GLN A 501 -7.60 -36.06 9.30
C GLN A 501 -6.81 -37.37 9.20
N LYS A 502 -6.85 -38.05 8.05
CA LYS A 502 -6.12 -39.30 7.78
C LYS A 502 -4.60 -39.12 7.67
N VAL A 503 -4.10 -37.89 7.51
CA VAL A 503 -2.65 -37.63 7.42
C VAL A 503 -1.96 -38.12 8.70
N LYS A 504 -2.49 -37.74 9.87
CA LYS A 504 -1.90 -38.14 11.16
C LYS A 504 -1.91 -39.66 11.32
N THR A 505 -3.03 -40.31 11.03
CA THR A 505 -3.16 -41.77 11.22
C THR A 505 -2.23 -42.55 10.28
N LYS A 506 -2.15 -42.20 9.00
CA LYS A 506 -1.27 -42.88 8.03
C LYS A 506 0.21 -42.64 8.33
N LEU A 507 0.61 -41.43 8.72
CA LEU A 507 2.01 -41.15 9.09
C LEU A 507 2.43 -41.87 10.37
N THR A 508 1.57 -41.91 11.39
CA THR A 508 1.84 -42.70 12.60
C THR A 508 1.95 -44.20 12.29
N GLN A 509 1.14 -44.71 11.37
CA GLN A 509 1.20 -46.10 10.95
C GLN A 509 2.51 -46.42 10.21
N LEU A 510 2.92 -45.58 9.25
CA LEU A 510 4.20 -45.73 8.55
C LEU A 510 5.39 -45.79 9.51
N TYR A 511 5.40 -44.90 10.51
CA TYR A 511 6.46 -44.88 11.51
C TYR A 511 6.51 -46.19 12.32
N LYS A 512 5.34 -46.77 12.66
CA LYS A 512 5.26 -48.08 13.32
C LYS A 512 5.70 -49.23 12.41
N ASP A 513 5.43 -49.11 11.12
CA ASP A 513 5.82 -50.09 10.09
C ASP A 513 7.31 -49.99 9.72
N GLY A 514 8.07 -49.15 10.41
CA GLY A 514 9.53 -49.03 10.27
C GLY A 514 9.97 -48.11 9.14
N TYR A 515 9.09 -47.24 8.61
CA TYR A 515 9.48 -46.25 7.62
C TYR A 515 10.17 -45.04 8.25
N LEU A 516 11.23 -44.57 7.59
CA LEU A 516 11.78 -43.24 7.85
C LEU A 516 10.94 -42.19 7.12
N VAL A 517 10.28 -41.31 7.87
CA VAL A 517 9.41 -40.26 7.31
C VAL A 517 10.21 -38.99 7.02
N VAL A 518 10.20 -38.55 5.76
CA VAL A 518 11.01 -37.41 5.29
C VAL A 518 10.16 -36.39 4.54
N ILE A 519 10.36 -35.10 4.80
CA ILE A 519 9.76 -34.00 4.03
C ILE A 519 10.81 -33.41 3.08
N PHE A 520 10.44 -33.26 1.81
CA PHE A 520 11.20 -32.47 0.83
C PHE A 520 10.32 -31.34 0.30
N SER A 521 10.68 -30.08 0.57
CA SER A 521 9.82 -28.93 0.23
C SER A 521 10.54 -27.83 -0.56
N ASN A 522 9.87 -27.24 -1.55
CA ASN A 522 10.40 -26.13 -2.34
C ASN A 522 10.08 -24.76 -1.70
N GLN A 523 10.94 -24.24 -0.84
CA GLN A 523 10.74 -22.97 -0.11
C GLN A 523 11.51 -21.79 -0.73
N GLY A 524 11.33 -21.59 -2.04
CA GLY A 524 12.00 -20.52 -2.79
C GLY A 524 11.64 -19.09 -2.36
N GLY A 525 10.62 -18.92 -1.52
CA GLY A 525 10.31 -17.64 -0.86
C GLY A 525 11.41 -17.21 0.11
N VAL A 526 12.14 -18.15 0.69
CA VAL A 526 13.26 -17.88 1.62
C VAL A 526 14.41 -17.18 0.91
N GLY A 527 14.88 -17.72 -0.23
CA GLY A 527 15.93 -17.07 -1.01
C GLY A 527 15.54 -15.71 -1.61
N LYS A 528 14.24 -15.40 -1.67
CA LYS A 528 13.70 -14.11 -2.15
C LYS A 528 13.39 -13.12 -1.03
N GLY A 529 13.55 -13.51 0.24
CA GLY A 529 13.21 -12.68 1.39
C GLY A 529 11.72 -12.50 1.65
N HIS A 530 10.85 -13.33 1.06
CA HIS A 530 9.40 -13.30 1.31
C HIS A 530 8.99 -14.09 2.56
N THR A 531 9.82 -15.02 3.00
CA THR A 531 9.60 -15.91 4.16
C THR A 531 10.95 -16.12 4.83
N THR A 532 10.99 -16.30 6.14
CA THR A 532 12.27 -16.54 6.85
C THR A 532 12.48 -18.03 7.11
N ASP A 533 13.73 -18.47 7.25
CA ASP A 533 14.05 -19.84 7.68
C ASP A 533 13.34 -20.18 9.00
N LYS A 534 13.33 -19.24 9.97
CA LYS A 534 12.65 -19.40 11.26
C LYS A 534 11.17 -19.73 11.11
N GLN A 535 10.47 -19.13 10.15
CA GLN A 535 9.06 -19.45 9.91
C GLN A 535 8.89 -20.88 9.39
N ILE A 536 9.75 -21.32 8.48
CA ILE A 536 9.72 -22.69 7.94
C ILE A 536 10.07 -23.72 9.03
N THR A 537 11.10 -23.47 9.83
CA THR A 537 11.52 -24.39 10.90
C THR A 537 10.46 -24.52 11.98
N ILE A 538 9.84 -23.41 12.42
CA ILE A 538 8.72 -23.41 13.37
C ILE A 538 7.53 -24.19 12.79
N LYS A 539 7.19 -23.94 11.51
CA LYS A 539 6.07 -24.62 10.84
C LYS A 539 6.27 -26.14 10.84
N ILE A 540 7.43 -26.62 10.39
CA ILE A 540 7.75 -28.05 10.32
C ILE A 540 7.80 -28.68 11.72
N THR A 541 8.42 -28.00 12.69
CA THR A 541 8.48 -28.48 14.08
C THR A 541 7.07 -28.68 14.65
N ASN A 542 6.16 -27.73 14.39
CA ASN A 542 4.77 -27.84 14.84
C ASN A 542 4.00 -28.95 14.11
N ILE A 543 4.28 -29.21 12.84
CA ILE A 543 3.68 -30.33 12.08
C ILE A 543 4.09 -31.66 12.71
N ALA A 544 5.39 -31.85 12.96
CA ALA A 544 5.90 -33.07 13.58
C ALA A 544 5.32 -33.29 14.98
N ASN A 545 5.27 -32.23 15.80
CA ASN A 545 4.67 -32.30 17.15
C ASN A 545 3.16 -32.60 17.10
N THR A 546 2.43 -32.07 16.10
CA THR A 546 0.99 -32.32 15.93
C THR A 546 0.70 -33.77 15.54
N ILE A 547 1.55 -34.35 14.68
CA ILE A 547 1.44 -35.76 14.26
C ILE A 547 1.93 -36.69 15.38
N GLY A 548 2.98 -36.30 16.10
CA GLY A 548 3.56 -37.06 17.21
C GLY A 548 4.60 -38.09 16.79
N ILE A 549 5.28 -37.90 15.65
CA ILE A 549 6.36 -38.77 15.17
C ILE A 549 7.57 -37.92 14.73
N PRO A 550 8.82 -38.44 14.84
CA PRO A 550 9.99 -37.75 14.32
C PRO A 550 9.94 -37.70 12.79
N ILE A 551 9.98 -36.49 12.23
CA ILE A 551 9.99 -36.26 10.77
C ILE A 551 11.28 -35.55 10.40
N ILE A 552 12.08 -36.12 9.50
CA ILE A 552 13.25 -35.42 8.97
C ILE A 552 12.78 -34.47 7.87
N ALA A 553 13.32 -33.26 7.80
CA ALA A 553 12.89 -32.30 6.78
C ALA A 553 14.06 -31.63 6.07
N PHE A 554 13.92 -31.47 4.76
CA PHE A 554 14.80 -30.73 3.87
C PHE A 554 13.97 -29.75 3.04
N TYR A 555 14.44 -28.51 2.92
CA TYR A 555 13.77 -27.51 2.10
C TYR A 555 14.76 -26.71 1.25
N ALA A 556 14.44 -26.58 -0.04
CA ALA A 556 15.24 -25.84 -1.01
C ALA A 556 14.92 -24.33 -0.95
N ARG A 557 15.93 -23.51 -0.70
CA ARG A 557 15.84 -22.04 -0.52
C ARG A 557 16.02 -21.28 -1.83
N LYS A 558 16.77 -21.84 -2.77
CA LYS A 558 17.20 -21.19 -4.02
C LYS A 558 16.62 -21.90 -5.25
N GLU A 559 16.70 -21.23 -6.41
CA GLU A 559 16.38 -21.84 -7.71
C GLU A 559 17.66 -22.48 -8.27
N ASP A 560 17.98 -23.69 -7.81
CA ASP A 560 19.18 -24.42 -8.24
C ASP A 560 18.93 -25.95 -8.30
N ALA A 561 20.01 -26.74 -8.40
CA ALA A 561 19.97 -28.20 -8.46
C ALA A 561 19.35 -28.89 -7.22
N ASN A 562 19.14 -28.17 -6.12
CA ASN A 562 18.50 -28.72 -4.93
C ASN A 562 16.98 -28.58 -4.96
N LYS A 563 16.45 -27.70 -5.80
CA LYS A 563 15.00 -27.51 -5.96
C LYS A 563 14.38 -28.64 -6.77
N LYS A 564 13.29 -29.24 -6.27
CA LYS A 564 12.49 -30.23 -7.01
C LYS A 564 12.02 -29.62 -8.34
N PRO A 565 12.11 -30.33 -9.47
CA PRO A 565 12.24 -31.80 -9.58
C PRO A 565 13.66 -32.37 -9.55
N ASN A 566 14.70 -31.55 -9.40
CA ASN A 566 16.08 -32.04 -9.34
C ASN A 566 16.31 -32.87 -8.05
N LYS A 567 17.27 -33.81 -8.11
CA LYS A 567 17.57 -34.76 -7.02
C LYS A 567 18.45 -34.23 -5.89
N GLY A 568 18.88 -32.96 -5.92
CA GLY A 568 19.90 -32.45 -4.99
C GLY A 568 19.50 -32.56 -3.50
N MET A 569 18.24 -32.30 -3.14
CA MET A 569 17.77 -32.53 -1.77
C MET A 569 17.81 -34.02 -1.36
N TRP A 570 17.52 -34.93 -2.28
CA TRP A 570 17.57 -36.38 -2.02
C TRP A 570 19.01 -36.84 -1.82
N GLU A 571 19.93 -36.44 -2.70
CA GLU A 571 21.36 -36.75 -2.58
C GLU A 571 21.94 -36.22 -1.26
N PHE A 572 21.56 -35.00 -0.87
CA PHE A 572 21.96 -34.41 0.40
C PHE A 572 21.36 -35.15 1.61
N PHE A 573 20.12 -35.62 1.51
CA PHE A 573 19.51 -36.48 2.52
C PHE A 573 20.28 -37.78 2.72
N LEU A 574 20.64 -38.48 1.62
CA LEU A 574 21.42 -39.73 1.68
C LEU A 574 22.75 -39.52 2.41
N ASP A 575 23.47 -38.44 2.08
CA ASP A 575 24.75 -38.09 2.68
C ASP A 575 24.63 -37.78 4.19
N GLN A 576 23.67 -36.92 4.56
CA GLN A 576 23.57 -36.43 5.94
C GLN A 576 22.94 -37.43 6.92
N VAL A 577 21.96 -38.21 6.46
CA VAL A 577 21.16 -39.09 7.33
C VAL A 577 21.58 -40.55 7.21
N LEU A 578 21.73 -41.05 5.99
CA LEU A 578 22.00 -42.47 5.76
C LEU A 578 23.50 -42.81 5.76
N LYS A 579 24.39 -41.82 5.55
CA LYS A 579 25.86 -41.95 5.68
C LYS A 579 26.45 -43.20 5.02
N GLY A 580 25.94 -43.59 3.85
CA GLY A 580 26.39 -44.76 3.10
C GLY A 580 25.50 -46.00 3.19
N ASN A 581 24.41 -45.97 3.97
CA ASN A 581 23.39 -47.03 3.94
C ASN A 581 22.59 -47.01 2.63
N THR A 582 22.19 -48.19 2.15
CA THR A 582 21.40 -48.35 0.92
C THR A 582 19.90 -48.14 1.18
N VAL A 583 19.21 -47.48 0.25
CA VAL A 583 17.75 -47.32 0.28
C VAL A 583 17.09 -48.39 -0.57
N ASN A 584 16.06 -49.04 -0.03
CA ASN A 584 15.19 -49.94 -0.79
C ASN A 584 14.18 -49.10 -1.60
N LEU A 585 14.54 -48.76 -2.83
CA LEU A 585 13.70 -47.93 -3.71
C LEU A 585 12.35 -48.58 -4.08
N SER A 586 12.28 -49.92 -4.12
CA SER A 586 11.03 -50.64 -4.43
C SER A 586 9.98 -50.55 -3.31
N GLU A 587 10.42 -50.42 -2.06
CA GLU A 587 9.52 -50.27 -0.90
C GLU A 587 9.36 -48.81 -0.46
N SER A 588 10.16 -47.90 -1.02
CA SER A 588 10.12 -46.46 -0.75
C SER A 588 9.22 -45.73 -1.74
N PHE A 589 8.65 -44.61 -1.31
CA PHE A 589 7.78 -43.81 -2.16
C PHE A 589 7.88 -42.31 -1.87
N TYR A 590 7.39 -41.53 -2.81
CA TYR A 590 7.21 -40.09 -2.69
C TYR A 590 5.75 -39.71 -2.89
N CYS A 591 5.19 -38.91 -1.98
CA CYS A 591 3.82 -38.40 -2.07
C CYS A 591 3.83 -36.87 -2.20
N GLY A 592 3.15 -36.32 -3.20
CA GLY A 592 3.10 -34.87 -3.42
C GLY A 592 1.95 -34.41 -4.31
N ASP A 593 1.50 -33.17 -4.14
CA ASP A 593 0.37 -32.59 -4.87
C ASP A 593 0.75 -32.12 -6.29
N ALA A 594 2.01 -31.75 -6.53
CA ALA A 594 2.47 -31.26 -7.82
C ALA A 594 2.69 -32.41 -8.83
N ALA A 595 1.59 -33.00 -9.28
CA ALA A 595 1.54 -34.18 -10.15
C ALA A 595 1.22 -33.86 -11.63
N GLY A 596 1.02 -32.60 -12.00
CA GLY A 596 0.72 -32.20 -13.38
C GLY A 596 -0.71 -32.54 -13.85
N ARG A 597 -1.67 -32.65 -12.93
CA ARG A 597 -3.08 -32.96 -13.25
C ARG A 597 -3.71 -31.83 -14.08
N LYS A 598 -4.38 -32.20 -15.19
CA LYS A 598 -5.01 -31.25 -16.14
C LYS A 598 -6.48 -30.91 -15.84
N GLY A 599 -7.18 -31.73 -15.06
CA GLY A 599 -8.58 -31.51 -14.66
C GLY A 599 -8.72 -30.53 -13.48
N PRO A 600 -9.90 -29.98 -13.18
CA PRO A 600 -10.11 -29.10 -12.04
C PRO A 600 -10.05 -29.89 -10.70
N PRO A 601 -9.21 -29.49 -9.73
CA PRO A 601 -8.26 -28.39 -9.78
C PRO A 601 -6.99 -28.75 -10.58
N LYS A 602 -6.61 -27.89 -11.54
CA LYS A 602 -5.41 -28.05 -12.35
C LYS A 602 -4.18 -27.80 -11.48
N ASP A 603 -3.22 -28.71 -11.50
CA ASP A 603 -1.98 -28.52 -10.75
C ASP A 603 -1.17 -27.36 -11.32
N PHE A 604 -0.53 -26.63 -10.41
CA PHE A 604 0.37 -25.54 -10.77
C PHE A 604 1.70 -26.03 -11.37
N SER A 605 2.12 -27.25 -11.02
CA SER A 605 3.41 -27.84 -11.36
C SER A 605 3.32 -29.38 -11.40
N ASP A 606 4.33 -30.02 -11.98
CA ASP A 606 4.56 -31.47 -12.02
C ASP A 606 5.89 -31.84 -11.32
N SER A 607 6.35 -30.98 -10.42
CA SER A 607 7.68 -31.06 -9.81
C SER A 607 7.84 -32.23 -8.86
N ASP A 608 6.77 -32.67 -8.19
CA ASP A 608 6.80 -33.79 -7.26
C ASP A 608 6.83 -35.13 -8.01
N LEU A 609 6.00 -35.26 -9.06
CA LEU A 609 6.04 -36.41 -9.96
C LEU A 609 7.43 -36.58 -10.59
N LYS A 610 7.97 -35.50 -11.17
CA LYS A 610 9.30 -35.52 -11.81
C LYS A 610 10.43 -35.76 -10.80
N PHE A 611 10.31 -35.28 -9.56
CA PHE A 611 11.26 -35.59 -8.49
C PHE A 611 11.31 -37.09 -8.19
N ALA A 612 10.14 -37.71 -8.02
CA ALA A 612 10.04 -39.16 -7.83
C ALA A 612 10.61 -39.95 -9.03
N LEU A 613 10.31 -39.54 -10.26
CA LEU A 613 10.83 -40.16 -11.49
C LEU A 613 12.35 -40.01 -11.67
N ASN A 614 12.94 -38.93 -11.16
CA ASN A 614 14.38 -38.72 -11.18
C ASN A 614 15.12 -39.63 -10.19
N ILE A 615 14.48 -39.99 -9.08
CA ILE A 615 15.04 -40.87 -8.03
C ILE A 615 14.68 -42.34 -8.29
N ASN A 616 13.68 -42.60 -9.14
CA ASN A 616 13.02 -43.90 -9.34
C ASN A 616 12.24 -44.38 -8.10
N LEU A 617 11.48 -43.48 -7.47
CA LEU A 617 10.53 -43.81 -6.40
C LEU A 617 9.12 -44.03 -6.95
N ALA A 618 8.35 -44.90 -6.29
CA ALA A 618 6.90 -44.93 -6.49
C ALA A 618 6.30 -43.56 -6.14
N PHE A 619 5.37 -43.06 -6.97
CA PHE A 619 4.75 -41.76 -6.78
C PHE A 619 3.26 -41.89 -6.47
N PHE A 620 2.79 -41.12 -5.49
CA PHE A 620 1.38 -41.01 -5.13
C PHE A 620 0.95 -39.53 -4.98
N THR A 621 -0.28 -39.21 -5.35
CA THR A 621 -0.90 -37.95 -4.92
C THR A 621 -1.44 -38.08 -3.49
N PRO A 622 -1.67 -36.95 -2.77
CA PRO A 622 -2.26 -36.99 -1.44
C PRO A 622 -3.61 -37.71 -1.41
N GLU A 623 -4.43 -37.54 -2.45
CA GLU A 623 -5.73 -38.20 -2.60
C GLU A 623 -5.59 -39.72 -2.82
N GLN A 624 -4.63 -40.15 -3.64
CA GLN A 624 -4.35 -41.56 -3.85
C GLN A 624 -3.83 -42.21 -2.56
N TYR A 625 -2.95 -41.53 -1.83
CA TYR A 625 -2.27 -42.12 -0.69
C TYR A 625 -3.11 -42.09 0.61
N PHE A 626 -3.66 -40.92 0.97
CA PHE A 626 -4.39 -40.75 2.22
C PHE A 626 -5.86 -41.13 2.10
N LEU A 627 -6.49 -40.87 0.95
CA LEU A 627 -7.92 -41.09 0.74
C LEU A 627 -8.24 -42.36 -0.07
N GLU A 628 -7.23 -42.99 -0.69
CA GLU A 628 -7.38 -44.18 -1.55
C GLU A 628 -8.28 -43.91 -2.77
N ILE A 629 -8.31 -42.65 -3.23
CA ILE A 629 -9.07 -42.22 -4.41
C ILE A 629 -8.21 -42.44 -5.65
N LYS A 630 -8.69 -43.23 -6.61
CA LYS A 630 -8.04 -43.38 -7.91
C LYS A 630 -8.08 -42.06 -8.67
N GLN A 631 -6.90 -41.54 -9.01
CA GLN A 631 -6.75 -40.32 -9.79
C GLN A 631 -5.87 -40.59 -11.01
N GLN A 632 -6.24 -40.03 -12.17
CA GLN A 632 -5.49 -40.19 -13.41
C GLN A 632 -4.43 -39.10 -13.50
N ILE A 633 -3.15 -39.51 -13.51
CA ILE A 633 -2.01 -38.63 -13.75
C ILE A 633 -1.82 -38.51 -15.26
N SER A 634 -1.70 -37.28 -15.77
CA SER A 634 -1.48 -37.03 -17.20
C SER A 634 -0.14 -37.61 -17.63
N GLN A 635 -0.15 -38.51 -18.63
CA GLN A 635 1.08 -39.05 -19.22
C GLN A 635 1.73 -38.11 -20.26
N GLU A 636 1.06 -37.02 -20.61
CA GLU A 636 1.55 -36.03 -21.58
C GLU A 636 2.44 -34.99 -20.90
N PHE A 637 3.69 -35.34 -20.62
CA PHE A 637 4.76 -34.40 -20.23
C PHE A 637 6.02 -34.64 -21.07
N PHE A 638 6.85 -33.60 -21.18
CA PHE A 638 8.15 -33.69 -21.85
C PHE A 638 9.06 -34.69 -21.12
N ASP A 639 9.46 -35.75 -21.83
CA ASP A 639 10.33 -36.80 -21.30
C ASP A 639 11.72 -36.72 -21.95
N PRO A 640 12.74 -36.21 -21.24
CA PRO A 640 14.08 -36.12 -21.79
C PRO A 640 14.63 -37.49 -22.15
N LYS A 641 14.21 -38.58 -21.47
CA LYS A 641 14.69 -39.94 -21.75
C LYS A 641 14.32 -40.45 -23.14
N LYS A 642 13.33 -39.81 -23.80
CA LYS A 642 12.90 -40.12 -25.18
C LYS A 642 13.68 -39.34 -26.24
N LEU A 643 14.58 -38.42 -25.86
CA LEU A 643 15.33 -37.64 -26.84
C LEU A 643 16.30 -38.53 -27.62
N PRO A 644 16.42 -38.32 -28.94
CA PRO A 644 17.31 -39.12 -29.78
C PRO A 644 18.78 -38.84 -29.43
N THR A 645 19.59 -39.89 -29.34
CA THR A 645 21.06 -39.80 -29.15
C THR A 645 21.83 -40.04 -30.45
N THR A 646 21.14 -40.53 -31.48
CA THR A 646 21.66 -40.83 -32.81
C THR A 646 20.66 -40.36 -33.86
N GLY A 647 21.14 -39.90 -35.00
CA GLY A 647 20.30 -39.49 -36.12
C GLY A 647 21.06 -38.60 -37.10
N ASP A 648 20.41 -38.25 -38.21
CA ASP A 648 20.95 -37.32 -39.19
C ASP A 648 20.96 -35.90 -38.63
N LEU A 649 22.04 -35.15 -38.88
CA LEU A 649 22.19 -33.77 -38.39
C LEU A 649 21.15 -32.82 -38.99
N PHE A 650 20.83 -33.01 -40.27
CA PHE A 650 19.86 -32.20 -41.00
C PHE A 650 18.61 -33.02 -41.32
N LYS A 651 17.45 -32.35 -41.32
CA LYS A 651 16.18 -32.95 -41.75
C LYS A 651 16.13 -33.14 -43.27
N GLU A 652 16.69 -32.18 -44.01
CA GLU A 652 16.84 -32.25 -45.45
C GLU A 652 17.98 -33.20 -45.85
N LYS A 653 17.77 -33.95 -46.94
CA LYS A 653 18.81 -34.82 -47.52
C LYS A 653 19.81 -33.99 -48.31
N ASN A 654 21.07 -34.43 -48.33
CA ASN A 654 22.17 -33.85 -49.11
C ASN A 654 22.59 -32.41 -48.72
N VAL A 655 22.23 -31.93 -47.52
CA VAL A 655 22.76 -30.67 -46.99
C VAL A 655 24.20 -30.88 -46.55
N VAL A 656 25.12 -30.09 -47.10
CA VAL A 656 26.52 -30.08 -46.66
C VAL A 656 26.67 -29.06 -45.53
N LEU A 657 27.32 -29.44 -44.43
CA LEU A 657 27.48 -28.57 -43.26
C LEU A 657 28.22 -27.26 -43.59
N LYS A 658 29.26 -27.33 -44.43
CA LYS A 658 30.12 -26.20 -44.83
C LYS A 658 30.15 -26.08 -46.34
N SER A 659 30.08 -24.86 -46.86
CA SER A 659 30.25 -24.58 -48.29
C SER A 659 31.72 -24.38 -48.65
N ASP A 660 32.09 -24.74 -49.88
CA ASP A 660 33.40 -24.43 -50.47
C ASP A 660 33.53 -22.95 -50.87
N LYS A 661 32.41 -22.25 -51.01
CA LYS A 661 32.35 -20.80 -51.29
C LYS A 661 32.37 -20.01 -50.00
N GLN A 662 32.83 -18.75 -50.08
CA GLN A 662 32.65 -17.83 -48.95
C GLN A 662 31.17 -17.67 -48.64
N GLU A 663 30.80 -17.87 -47.37
CA GLU A 663 29.40 -17.89 -46.97
C GLU A 663 29.08 -17.18 -45.65
N MET A 664 27.79 -16.84 -45.50
CA MET A 664 27.18 -16.36 -44.27
C MET A 664 26.07 -17.33 -43.86
N ILE A 665 26.18 -17.89 -42.66
CA ILE A 665 25.16 -18.73 -42.05
C ILE A 665 24.41 -17.94 -40.97
N ILE A 666 23.10 -17.82 -41.10
CA ILE A 666 22.23 -17.25 -40.06
C ILE A 666 21.62 -18.41 -39.25
N LEU A 667 22.00 -18.52 -37.97
CA LEU A 667 21.35 -19.47 -37.07
C LEU A 667 20.00 -18.90 -36.60
N ILE A 668 18.97 -19.74 -36.60
CA ILE A 668 17.62 -19.39 -36.18
C ILE A 668 17.18 -20.39 -35.11
N GLY A 669 16.82 -19.90 -33.93
CA GLY A 669 16.40 -20.77 -32.84
C GLY A 669 16.30 -20.05 -31.49
N SER A 670 15.52 -20.62 -30.58
CA SER A 670 15.26 -20.03 -29.26
C SER A 670 16.53 -19.84 -28.43
N ALA A 671 16.51 -18.91 -27.48
CA ALA A 671 17.51 -18.93 -26.41
C ALA A 671 17.48 -20.31 -25.71
N GLY A 672 18.65 -20.85 -25.35
CA GLY A 672 18.70 -22.21 -24.78
C GLY A 672 18.70 -23.35 -25.81
N SER A 673 18.44 -23.14 -27.10
CA SER A 673 18.29 -24.22 -28.09
C SER A 673 19.57 -24.94 -28.52
N GLY A 674 20.74 -24.56 -27.99
CA GLY A 674 22.03 -25.17 -28.35
C GLY A 674 22.80 -24.53 -29.52
N LYS A 675 22.36 -23.38 -30.06
CA LYS A 675 23.05 -22.68 -31.17
C LYS A 675 24.55 -22.48 -30.94
N SER A 676 24.93 -21.88 -29.82
CA SER A 676 26.34 -21.61 -29.53
C SER A 676 27.15 -22.90 -29.36
N THR A 677 26.53 -23.97 -28.85
CA THR A 677 27.15 -25.30 -28.79
C THR A 677 27.31 -25.90 -30.20
N PHE A 678 26.33 -25.71 -31.08
CA PHE A 678 26.43 -26.10 -32.48
C PHE A 678 27.58 -25.36 -33.19
N VAL A 679 27.70 -24.03 -33.01
CA VAL A 679 28.84 -23.26 -33.54
C VAL A 679 30.15 -23.79 -33.00
N TYR A 680 30.23 -24.03 -31.69
CA TYR A 680 31.43 -24.57 -31.07
C TYR A 680 31.78 -25.99 -31.57
N ASN A 681 30.82 -26.85 -31.87
CA ASN A 681 31.14 -28.22 -32.29
C ASN A 681 31.43 -28.32 -33.80
N HIS A 682 30.81 -27.46 -34.62
CA HIS A 682 30.77 -27.66 -36.07
C HIS A 682 31.35 -26.50 -36.90
N LEU A 683 31.43 -25.29 -36.35
CA LEU A 683 31.77 -24.05 -37.07
C LEU A 683 32.83 -23.21 -36.34
N GLN A 684 33.80 -23.82 -35.66
CA GLN A 684 34.86 -23.10 -34.91
C GLN A 684 35.76 -22.23 -35.79
N ASP A 685 35.91 -22.62 -37.05
CA ASP A 685 36.65 -21.93 -38.11
C ASP A 685 35.90 -20.72 -38.69
N TYR A 686 34.61 -20.55 -38.35
CA TYR A 686 33.80 -19.43 -38.81
C TYR A 686 33.94 -18.26 -37.85
N GLN A 687 33.94 -17.04 -38.38
CA GLN A 687 33.86 -15.85 -37.55
C GLN A 687 32.45 -15.73 -36.96
N ARG A 688 32.34 -16.05 -35.66
CA ARG A 688 31.09 -15.95 -34.90
C ARG A 688 30.75 -14.49 -34.60
N ILE A 689 29.52 -14.11 -34.92
CA ILE A 689 28.96 -12.79 -34.64
C ILE A 689 27.77 -12.98 -33.72
N ASN A 690 27.89 -12.45 -32.50
CA ASN A 690 26.89 -12.57 -31.46
C ASN A 690 26.57 -11.18 -30.88
N ARG A 691 25.29 -10.83 -30.88
CA ARG A 691 24.80 -9.55 -30.36
C ARG A 691 24.94 -9.44 -28.85
N ASP A 692 24.89 -10.54 -28.10
CA ASP A 692 25.07 -10.50 -26.65
C ASP A 692 26.50 -10.07 -26.27
N GLU A 693 27.49 -10.42 -27.10
CA GLU A 693 28.90 -10.04 -26.93
C GLU A 693 29.18 -8.62 -27.47
N LEU A 694 28.65 -8.31 -28.66
CA LEU A 694 28.88 -7.03 -29.33
C LEU A 694 27.93 -5.89 -28.91
N LYS A 695 26.91 -6.22 -28.10
CA LYS A 695 25.86 -5.36 -27.51
C LYS A 695 24.86 -4.75 -28.50
N THR A 696 25.31 -4.24 -29.66
CA THR A 696 24.44 -3.49 -30.59
C THR A 696 24.42 -4.09 -32.00
N MET A 697 23.28 -3.98 -32.69
CA MET A 697 23.13 -4.47 -34.07
C MET A 697 24.09 -3.79 -35.06
N PRO A 698 24.31 -2.45 -35.02
CA PRO A 698 25.27 -1.80 -35.91
C PRO A 698 26.70 -2.34 -35.76
N LYS A 699 27.13 -2.66 -34.53
CA LYS A 699 28.43 -3.29 -34.29
C LYS A 699 28.50 -4.70 -34.87
N CYS A 700 27.43 -5.48 -34.77
CA CYS A 700 27.35 -6.80 -35.40
C CYS A 700 27.51 -6.70 -36.92
N LEU A 701 26.83 -5.75 -37.56
CA LEU A 701 26.92 -5.51 -39.01
C LEU A 701 28.32 -5.03 -39.41
N GLN A 702 28.94 -4.15 -38.63
CA GLN A 702 30.29 -3.67 -38.90
C GLN A 702 31.33 -4.81 -38.83
N VAL A 703 31.24 -5.66 -37.80
CA VAL A 703 32.12 -6.83 -37.65
C VAL A 703 31.87 -7.83 -38.78
N ALA A 704 30.61 -8.03 -39.17
CA ALA A 704 30.24 -8.87 -40.30
C ALA A 704 30.84 -8.35 -41.60
N GLU A 705 30.66 -7.07 -41.91
CA GLU A 705 31.18 -6.46 -43.14
C GLU A 705 32.71 -6.53 -43.21
N ASN A 706 33.41 -6.31 -42.09
CA ASN A 706 34.86 -6.47 -42.03
C ASN A 706 35.31 -7.93 -42.26
N ALA A 707 34.57 -8.89 -41.71
CA ALA A 707 34.85 -10.31 -41.93
C ALA A 707 34.63 -10.72 -43.39
N ILE A 708 33.58 -10.20 -44.03
CA ILE A 708 33.30 -10.42 -45.46
C ILE A 708 34.46 -9.91 -46.31
N LYS A 709 34.90 -8.66 -46.07
CA LYS A 709 36.02 -8.05 -46.79
C LYS A 709 37.33 -8.83 -46.64
N ASN A 710 37.54 -9.45 -45.48
CA ASN A 710 38.70 -10.29 -45.19
C ASN A 710 38.55 -11.75 -45.68
N LYS A 711 37.56 -12.04 -46.54
CA LYS A 711 37.29 -13.36 -47.12
C LYS A 711 37.04 -14.48 -46.08
N LYS A 712 36.52 -14.12 -44.90
CA LYS A 712 36.17 -15.09 -43.85
C LYS A 712 34.74 -15.57 -44.01
N ASN A 713 34.50 -16.83 -43.63
CA ASN A 713 33.16 -17.36 -43.44
C ASN A 713 32.57 -16.87 -42.12
N ILE A 714 31.27 -16.59 -42.10
CA ILE A 714 30.60 -15.91 -40.98
C ILE A 714 29.42 -16.72 -40.50
N VAL A 715 29.24 -16.75 -39.18
CA VAL A 715 28.03 -17.30 -38.55
C VAL A 715 27.38 -16.26 -37.63
N ILE A 716 26.10 -15.99 -37.85
CA ILE A 716 25.29 -15.10 -37.01
C ILE A 716 24.61 -15.93 -35.91
N ASP A 717 25.19 -15.93 -34.72
CA ASP A 717 24.68 -16.66 -33.54
C ASP A 717 23.80 -15.74 -32.67
N ASN A 718 22.66 -15.35 -33.24
CA ASN A 718 21.58 -14.65 -32.54
C ASN A 718 20.31 -15.51 -32.56
N THR A 719 19.24 -15.10 -31.89
CA THR A 719 17.97 -15.84 -31.92
C THR A 719 17.24 -15.76 -33.26
N ASN A 720 17.28 -14.58 -33.91
CA ASN A 720 16.75 -14.33 -35.26
C ASN A 720 15.30 -14.81 -35.52
N PRO A 721 14.32 -14.51 -34.62
CA PRO A 721 12.98 -15.10 -34.68
C PRO A 721 12.14 -14.67 -35.88
N THR A 722 12.27 -13.43 -36.35
CA THR A 722 11.40 -12.83 -37.38
C THR A 722 12.18 -12.50 -38.64
N SER A 723 11.48 -12.34 -39.76
CA SER A 723 12.10 -11.89 -41.01
C SER A 723 12.74 -10.50 -40.88
N GLU A 724 12.09 -9.57 -40.16
CA GLU A 724 12.64 -8.24 -39.89
C GLU A 724 13.95 -8.31 -39.08
N ALA A 725 14.08 -9.26 -38.14
CA ALA A 725 15.32 -9.43 -37.37
C ALA A 725 16.50 -9.95 -38.23
N ARG A 726 16.20 -10.64 -39.35
CA ARG A 726 17.19 -11.21 -40.27
C ARG A 726 17.58 -10.26 -41.40
N LYS A 727 16.69 -9.31 -41.72
CA LYS A 727 16.76 -8.41 -42.88
C LYS A 727 18.08 -7.68 -43.06
N ASP A 728 18.68 -7.15 -42.01
CA ASP A 728 19.94 -6.40 -42.11
C ASP A 728 21.10 -7.30 -42.55
N PHE A 729 21.20 -8.51 -41.99
CA PHE A 729 22.22 -9.49 -42.37
C PHE A 729 22.00 -10.03 -43.78
N VAL A 730 20.74 -10.29 -44.14
CA VAL A 730 20.34 -10.70 -45.49
C VAL A 730 20.71 -9.63 -46.52
N SER A 731 20.44 -8.36 -46.22
CA SER A 731 20.78 -7.23 -47.08
C SER A 731 22.30 -7.07 -47.23
N LEU A 732 23.06 -7.29 -46.15
CA LEU A 732 24.51 -7.27 -46.17
C LEU A 732 25.11 -8.39 -47.03
N ALA A 733 24.58 -9.61 -46.93
CA ALA A 733 25.02 -10.73 -47.76
C ALA A 733 24.75 -10.48 -49.25
N LYS A 734 23.56 -9.94 -49.60
CA LYS A 734 23.22 -9.53 -50.97
C LYS A 734 24.14 -8.44 -51.50
N LYS A 735 24.44 -7.42 -50.69
CA LYS A 735 25.34 -6.31 -51.06
C LYS A 735 26.72 -6.78 -51.52
N TYR A 736 27.25 -7.84 -50.90
CA TYR A 736 28.57 -8.39 -51.21
C TYR A 736 28.53 -9.69 -52.02
N ASN A 737 27.35 -10.10 -52.49
CA ASN A 737 27.13 -11.34 -53.25
C ASN A 737 27.71 -12.59 -52.56
N ILE A 738 27.48 -12.71 -51.24
CA ILE A 738 27.93 -13.83 -50.41
C ILE A 738 26.83 -14.90 -50.36
N HIS A 739 27.23 -16.17 -50.46
CA HIS A 739 26.33 -17.32 -50.32
C HIS A 739 25.66 -17.29 -48.93
N LEU A 740 24.33 -17.22 -48.88
CA LEU A 740 23.57 -16.98 -47.67
C LEU A 740 22.69 -18.19 -47.33
N ARG A 741 22.91 -18.78 -46.15
CA ARG A 741 22.14 -19.94 -45.67
C ARG A 741 21.45 -19.68 -44.33
N ALA A 742 20.28 -20.27 -44.15
CA ALA A 742 19.57 -20.29 -42.87
C ALA A 742 19.64 -21.69 -42.25
N PHE A 743 20.15 -21.77 -41.03
CA PHE A 743 20.14 -23.01 -40.24
C PHE A 743 19.15 -22.87 -39.08
N VAL A 744 18.03 -23.58 -39.18
CA VAL A 744 16.94 -23.57 -38.19
C VAL A 744 17.14 -24.71 -37.22
N LEU A 745 17.30 -24.42 -35.93
CA LEU A 745 17.38 -25.47 -34.92
C LEU A 745 15.99 -25.99 -34.59
N SER A 746 15.72 -27.26 -34.94
CA SER A 746 14.45 -27.95 -34.72
C SER A 746 14.31 -28.37 -33.26
N VAL A 747 14.21 -27.38 -32.38
CA VAL A 747 14.07 -27.52 -30.94
C VAL A 747 12.75 -26.92 -30.52
N ASP A 748 11.85 -27.74 -29.98
CA ASP A 748 10.59 -27.27 -29.44
C ASP A 748 10.77 -26.48 -28.14
N LYS A 749 9.66 -25.92 -27.66
CA LYS A 749 9.63 -25.04 -26.50
C LYS A 749 10.02 -25.74 -25.19
N ASP A 750 9.58 -26.98 -25.01
CA ASP A 750 9.82 -27.71 -23.76
C ASP A 750 11.26 -28.24 -23.72
N LEU A 751 11.78 -28.70 -24.86
CA LEU A 751 13.19 -29.03 -25.03
C LEU A 751 14.08 -27.80 -24.82
N ALA A 752 13.73 -26.63 -25.36
CA ALA A 752 14.50 -25.40 -25.11
C ALA A 752 14.54 -25.03 -23.61
N MET A 753 13.43 -25.21 -22.88
CA MET A 753 13.41 -25.01 -21.43
C MET A 753 14.26 -26.03 -20.69
N HIS A 754 14.19 -27.29 -21.08
CA HIS A 754 15.02 -28.34 -20.53
C HIS A 754 16.51 -28.00 -20.71
N LEU A 755 16.93 -27.64 -21.92
CA LEU A 755 18.32 -27.25 -22.22
C LEU A 755 18.76 -25.99 -21.48
N ASP A 756 17.87 -25.01 -21.28
CA ASP A 756 18.16 -23.83 -20.46
C ASP A 756 18.34 -24.21 -18.98
N ASN A 757 17.52 -25.13 -18.45
CA ASN A 757 17.64 -25.64 -17.09
C ASN A 757 18.97 -26.41 -16.88
N GLN A 758 19.40 -27.18 -17.88
CA GLN A 758 20.69 -27.91 -17.84
C GLN A 758 21.89 -27.00 -17.59
N ARG A 759 21.82 -25.71 -17.96
CA ARG A 759 22.89 -24.72 -17.71
C ARG A 759 23.15 -24.44 -16.23
N GLU A 760 22.16 -24.70 -15.40
CA GLU A 760 22.20 -24.49 -13.96
C GLU A 760 22.38 -25.81 -13.21
N THR A 761 21.79 -26.91 -13.73
CA THR A 761 21.75 -28.20 -13.03
C THR A 761 22.88 -29.15 -13.40
N ASN A 762 23.38 -29.15 -14.64
CA ASN A 762 24.39 -30.10 -15.09
C ASN A 762 25.77 -29.45 -15.15
N LYS A 763 26.53 -29.60 -14.07
CA LYS A 763 27.90 -29.07 -13.92
C LYS A 763 28.98 -29.90 -14.62
N GLU A 764 28.63 -31.09 -15.13
CA GLU A 764 29.59 -31.99 -15.78
C GLU A 764 29.98 -31.48 -17.19
N ARG A 765 29.21 -30.55 -17.76
CA ARG A 765 29.47 -29.98 -19.09
C ARG A 765 29.69 -28.47 -19.06
N LYS A 766 30.51 -28.01 -20.00
CA LYS A 766 30.78 -26.59 -20.21
C LYS A 766 29.56 -25.91 -20.85
N HIS A 767 29.03 -24.91 -20.17
CA HIS A 767 27.97 -24.04 -20.69
C HIS A 767 28.54 -22.72 -21.19
N PHE A 768 28.21 -22.33 -22.42
CA PHE A 768 28.71 -21.09 -23.04
C PHE A 768 27.98 -19.82 -22.60
N SER A 769 26.87 -19.97 -21.86
CA SER A 769 26.09 -18.86 -21.34
C SER A 769 25.37 -19.29 -20.07
N LYS A 770 25.03 -18.30 -19.23
CA LYS A 770 24.18 -18.51 -18.06
C LYS A 770 22.75 -18.85 -18.50
N ARG A 771 21.95 -19.33 -17.55
CA ARG A 771 20.52 -19.55 -17.73
C ARG A 771 19.82 -18.25 -18.13
N VAL A 772 18.97 -18.33 -19.15
CA VAL A 772 18.27 -17.18 -19.74
C VAL A 772 16.86 -17.01 -19.16
N GLY A 773 16.22 -18.12 -18.77
CA GLY A 773 14.90 -18.13 -18.14
C GLY A 773 13.74 -18.18 -19.14
N ARG A 774 12.51 -18.25 -18.60
CA ARG A 774 11.30 -18.58 -19.38
C ARG A 774 10.85 -17.46 -20.34
N ILE A 775 11.05 -16.20 -19.97
CA ILE A 775 10.52 -15.05 -20.73
C ILE A 775 11.14 -14.97 -22.13
N PRO A 776 12.48 -14.99 -22.30
CA PRO A 776 13.07 -14.90 -23.65
C PRO A 776 12.72 -16.10 -24.54
N ILE A 777 12.63 -17.30 -23.96
CA ILE A 777 12.19 -18.52 -24.68
C ILE A 777 10.75 -18.36 -25.16
N HIS A 778 9.83 -17.94 -24.29
CA HIS A 778 8.43 -17.70 -24.67
C HIS A 778 8.31 -16.62 -25.75
N THR A 779 9.04 -15.51 -25.63
CA THR A 779 9.03 -14.43 -26.60
C THR A 779 9.51 -14.89 -27.97
N PHE A 780 10.52 -15.75 -28.02
CA PHE A 780 10.98 -16.36 -29.27
C PHE A 780 9.85 -17.13 -29.96
N PHE A 781 9.28 -18.15 -29.30
CA PHE A 781 8.26 -18.99 -29.92
C PHE A 781 6.97 -18.24 -30.27
N LYS A 782 6.64 -17.18 -29.52
CA LYS A 782 5.50 -16.30 -29.83
C LYS A 782 5.71 -15.52 -31.14
N ASN A 783 6.93 -15.09 -31.40
CA ASN A 783 7.27 -14.22 -32.54
C ASN A 783 7.92 -14.98 -33.69
N PHE A 784 8.13 -16.29 -33.56
CA PHE A 784 8.88 -17.08 -34.53
C PHE A 784 8.18 -17.11 -35.89
N GLN A 785 8.94 -16.80 -36.94
CA GLN A 785 8.54 -16.87 -38.33
C GLN A 785 9.55 -17.73 -39.08
N GLU A 786 9.06 -18.83 -39.65
CA GLU A 786 9.84 -19.76 -40.47
C GLU A 786 10.58 -19.00 -41.58
N PRO A 787 11.91 -19.20 -41.77
CA PRO A 787 12.62 -18.57 -42.88
C PRO A 787 12.09 -19.04 -44.22
N THR A 788 12.09 -18.14 -45.20
CA THR A 788 11.66 -18.45 -46.57
C THR A 788 12.69 -18.00 -47.60
N LYS A 789 12.73 -18.67 -48.76
CA LYS A 789 13.61 -18.27 -49.87
C LYS A 789 13.35 -16.82 -50.34
N ASN A 790 12.14 -16.31 -50.17
CA ASN A 790 11.76 -14.94 -50.52
C ASN A 790 12.54 -13.88 -49.74
N GLU A 791 13.04 -14.20 -48.55
CA GLU A 791 13.93 -13.30 -47.81
C GLU A 791 15.25 -13.10 -48.56
N GLY A 792 15.71 -14.13 -49.28
CA GLY A 792 16.95 -14.13 -50.05
C GLY A 792 17.98 -15.17 -49.58
N PHE A 793 17.54 -16.22 -48.89
CA PHE A 793 18.37 -17.37 -48.56
C PHE A 793 18.53 -18.28 -49.78
N ASP A 794 19.76 -18.68 -50.07
CA ASP A 794 20.10 -19.64 -51.13
C ASP A 794 19.66 -21.07 -50.73
N GLU A 795 19.93 -21.42 -49.46
CA GLU A 795 19.59 -22.71 -48.85
C GLU A 795 19.02 -22.50 -47.44
N ILE A 796 18.01 -23.29 -47.08
CA ILE A 796 17.41 -23.33 -45.74
C ILE A 796 17.49 -24.78 -45.28
N ALA A 797 18.13 -25.03 -44.15
CA ALA A 797 18.29 -26.36 -43.58
C ALA A 797 17.87 -26.39 -42.11
N HIS A 798 17.20 -27.48 -41.72
CA HIS A 798 16.72 -27.70 -40.38
C HIS A 798 17.65 -28.67 -39.66
N ILE A 799 18.26 -28.21 -38.57
CA ILE A 799 19.13 -29.02 -37.72
C ILE A 799 18.25 -29.82 -36.76
N ASN A 800 18.35 -31.15 -36.81
CA ASN A 800 17.70 -32.03 -35.85
C ASN A 800 18.39 -31.92 -34.49
N PHE A 801 17.61 -32.02 -33.41
CA PHE A 801 18.19 -32.13 -32.09
C PHE A 801 18.72 -33.55 -31.86
N ILE A 802 20.00 -33.65 -31.48
CA ILE A 802 20.64 -34.91 -31.08
C ILE A 802 21.26 -34.70 -29.71
N ALA A 803 20.88 -35.53 -28.74
CA ALA A 803 21.37 -35.46 -27.37
C ALA A 803 22.82 -35.96 -27.31
N GLY A 804 23.75 -35.04 -27.07
CA GLY A 804 25.18 -35.33 -26.90
C GLY A 804 26.07 -34.41 -27.75
N PRO A 805 27.36 -34.77 -27.91
CA PRO A 805 28.04 -35.85 -27.20
C PRO A 805 28.06 -35.62 -25.68
N PHE A 806 28.18 -36.70 -24.91
CA PHE A 806 28.28 -36.65 -23.45
C PHE A 806 29.74 -36.84 -23.03
N LEU A 807 30.18 -36.08 -22.02
CA LEU A 807 31.57 -36.14 -21.54
C LEU A 807 31.85 -37.39 -20.71
N ASN A 808 30.86 -37.86 -19.95
CA ASN A 808 30.90 -39.05 -19.12
C ASN A 808 29.46 -39.55 -18.85
N ASP A 809 29.32 -40.70 -18.17
CA ASP A 809 28.00 -41.25 -17.84
C ASP A 809 27.17 -40.34 -16.91
N LYS A 810 27.83 -39.57 -16.05
CA LYS A 810 27.16 -38.65 -15.12
C LYS A 810 26.55 -37.46 -15.86
N ASP A 811 27.23 -36.92 -16.87
CA ASP A 811 26.72 -35.91 -17.79
C ASP A 811 25.48 -36.44 -18.52
N LYS A 812 25.56 -37.67 -19.04
CA LYS A 812 24.43 -38.35 -19.70
C LYS A 812 23.24 -38.51 -18.75
N GLN A 813 23.46 -38.99 -17.53
CA GLN A 813 22.41 -39.15 -16.52
C GLN A 813 21.76 -37.81 -16.15
N ASN A 814 22.56 -36.76 -15.91
CA ASN A 814 22.05 -35.43 -15.59
C ASN A 814 21.26 -34.82 -16.76
N PHE A 815 21.72 -35.04 -17.99
CA PHE A 815 21.01 -34.59 -19.18
C PHE A 815 19.62 -35.25 -19.30
N PHE A 816 19.54 -36.56 -19.06
CA PHE A 816 18.27 -37.29 -19.13
C PHE A 816 17.39 -37.16 -17.87
N SER A 817 17.76 -36.30 -16.92
CA SER A 817 16.93 -36.01 -15.75
C SER A 817 15.84 -34.98 -16.06
N PHE A 818 14.68 -35.16 -15.44
CA PHE A 818 13.57 -34.23 -15.54
C PHE A 818 13.91 -32.87 -14.92
N GLY A 819 13.65 -31.82 -15.69
CA GLY A 819 13.84 -30.42 -15.28
C GLY A 819 12.52 -29.68 -15.04
N LYS A 820 12.65 -28.41 -14.64
CA LYS A 820 11.55 -27.49 -14.31
C LYS A 820 10.88 -26.86 -15.54
#